data_AF-A0A4W3HYR3-F1
#
_entry.id   AF-A0A4W3HYR3-F1
#
_cell.length_a   1.000
_cell.length_b   1.000
_cell.length_c   1.000
_cell.angle_alpha   90.00
_cell.angle_beta   90.00
_cell.angle_gamma   90.00
#
_symmetry.space_group_name_H-M   'P 1'
#
loop_
_entity.id
_entity.type
_entity.pdbx_description
1 polymer ?
#
loop_
_entity_poly.entity_id
_entity_poly.type
_entity_poly.pdbx_seq_one_letter_code
_entity_poly.pdbx_strand_id
1 'polypeptide(L)'
;LVNNHTFCNCLVFCLILLLPLTLGHSMFTCEPITIYRCQNLTYNMTFFPNKLEHYDQDIAAVAMEPFLPLINLLCSPEVKTFLCSAFVPACTESLQIIPPCRNHCEHVLRDCEKLIDTFGITWPEELQCDRFEDCSNDQQSSEVLPVTSSPVTEKTLQTAVKDHGFWCPKQLKILAGHDATFLGVSDCLPPCSNMYFKEDELIFAKCFIGVISIFCLCATLFAFLTFLIDVRRFRYPERPIIFYAVCYSVVSLMYFVGFISGNSIACNKADEKLGTEETVVLGAQNKGCTVLFMLLYFFTMAGTVWWVILTITWFLAAGMKWSCEAIEQKAVWYHSVAWGIPGILTIMLLALNKVEGDNISGVCFVGLYDLNALRYFILMPLCLCVVVGLTLLLAGIISLNHVRQVMQHDGRNQGKLKKFMIRIGVFSGLYLVPLVALLGCYIYEQALRTTWETTWIYDKCQGYYIPCPNQVKTLTRPDLSLFMMKYLMTLIVGIPAVFWVGSRKTCSEWANFFHKARKRDPISESRRVLQESCEFFLKHNSKVQHKKKHYKSSSHKLKVISKSMGTSTTGMANHDTSTLPTSNHESFSQETFSEAKPFLEAPTHKISEHRTLLPNNPSVLDISTQEQATLSLQGRGLPADLEKRSKGGSTSGRISNQSNSIQRVADGR
;
A
#
# COMPACT_ATOMS: atom_id res chain seq x y z
N LEU A 1 -5.94 55.10 3.14
CA LEU A 1 -6.63 53.92 2.59
C LEU A 1 -6.94 54.19 1.13
N VAL A 2 -5.95 53.94 0.27
CA VAL A 2 -5.99 54.09 -1.20
C VAL A 2 -5.16 52.92 -1.75
N ASN A 3 -5.38 52.52 -3.01
CA ASN A 3 -4.79 51.35 -3.68
C ASN A 3 -5.24 49.99 -3.10
N ASN A 4 -6.36 49.49 -3.65
CA ASN A 4 -6.65 48.04 -3.73
C ASN A 4 -7.44 47.71 -5.02
N HIS A 5 -8.33 48.61 -5.48
CA HIS A 5 -9.09 48.41 -6.72
C HIS A 5 -8.25 48.50 -8.02
N THR A 6 -7.14 49.24 -8.02
CA THR A 6 -6.23 49.35 -9.18
C THR A 6 -5.46 48.06 -9.47
N PHE A 7 -5.13 47.27 -8.44
CA PHE A 7 -4.34 46.05 -8.61
C PHE A 7 -5.15 44.91 -9.23
N CYS A 8 -6.42 44.76 -8.83
CA CYS A 8 -7.33 43.76 -9.39
C CYS A 8 -7.59 43.99 -10.89
N ASN A 9 -7.86 45.23 -11.30
CA ASN A 9 -8.14 45.56 -12.70
C ASN A 9 -6.92 45.36 -13.61
N CYS A 10 -5.69 45.63 -13.13
CA CYS A 10 -4.48 45.35 -13.92
C CYS A 10 -4.26 43.84 -14.12
N LEU A 11 -4.53 43.01 -13.10
CA LEU A 11 -4.45 41.54 -13.21
C LEU A 11 -5.43 40.99 -14.25
N VAL A 12 -6.69 41.46 -14.24
CA VAL A 12 -7.70 41.08 -15.24
C VAL A 12 -7.30 41.54 -16.64
N PHE A 13 -6.75 42.75 -16.79
CA PHE A 13 -6.32 43.25 -18.11
C PHE A 13 -5.11 42.48 -18.67
N CYS A 14 -4.15 42.10 -17.81
CA CYS A 14 -3.03 41.24 -18.22
C CYS A 14 -3.49 39.83 -18.62
N LEU A 15 -4.46 39.24 -17.90
CA LEU A 15 -5.05 37.94 -18.26
C LEU A 15 -5.77 37.97 -19.62
N ILE A 16 -6.37 39.11 -20.00
CA ILE A 16 -7.05 39.27 -21.30
C ILE A 16 -6.04 39.55 -22.43
N LEU A 17 -4.91 40.24 -22.15
CA LEU A 17 -3.87 40.54 -23.15
C LEU A 17 -2.87 39.39 -23.39
N LEU A 18 -2.83 38.37 -22.53
CA LEU A 18 -2.04 37.15 -22.74
C LEU A 18 -2.75 36.07 -23.59
N LEU A 19 -4.00 36.30 -24.00
CA LEU A 19 -4.78 35.31 -24.76
C LEU A 19 -4.34 34.99 -26.21
N PRO A 20 -3.55 35.81 -26.95
CA PRO A 20 -3.23 35.52 -28.36
C PRO A 20 -1.86 34.84 -28.56
N LEU A 21 -1.52 33.79 -27.78
CA LEU A 21 -0.29 33.02 -28.03
C LEU A 21 -0.32 31.52 -27.66
N THR A 22 -1.49 30.92 -27.42
CA THR A 22 -1.68 29.46 -27.33
C THR A 22 -2.94 28.97 -28.05
N LEU A 23 -3.15 29.40 -29.31
CA LEU A 23 -4.20 28.83 -30.17
C LEU A 23 -3.79 27.46 -30.74
N GLY A 24 -3.34 26.56 -29.85
CA GLY A 24 -2.99 25.16 -30.14
C GLY A 24 -4.20 24.24 -30.04
N HIS A 25 -5.32 24.61 -30.66
CA HIS A 25 -6.52 23.77 -30.71
C HIS A 25 -6.49 22.88 -31.95
N SER A 26 -5.92 21.66 -31.84
CA SER A 26 -6.57 20.55 -32.53
C SER A 26 -7.85 20.26 -31.75
N MET A 27 -8.99 20.49 -32.41
CA MET A 27 -10.29 20.06 -31.91
C MET A 27 -10.44 18.61 -32.35
N PHE A 28 -10.60 17.68 -31.40
CA PHE A 28 -10.61 16.22 -31.64
C PHE A 28 -11.88 15.69 -32.34
N THR A 29 -12.31 16.39 -33.39
CA THR A 29 -13.06 15.82 -34.52
C THR A 29 -12.08 15.16 -35.49
N CYS A 30 -12.53 14.66 -36.65
CA CYS A 30 -11.61 14.53 -37.76
C CYS A 30 -11.00 15.90 -38.10
N GLU A 31 -9.71 15.95 -38.44
CA GLU A 31 -8.99 17.16 -38.86
C GLU A 31 -8.58 17.07 -40.34
N PRO A 32 -8.47 18.20 -41.07
CA PRO A 32 -8.10 18.19 -42.48
C PRO A 32 -6.63 17.78 -42.69
N ILE A 33 -6.35 17.09 -43.79
CA ILE A 33 -4.98 16.61 -44.10
C ILE A 33 -4.06 17.78 -44.48
N THR A 34 -3.13 18.12 -43.59
CA THR A 34 -2.10 19.16 -43.77
C THR A 34 -0.88 18.63 -44.51
N ILE A 35 -0.57 17.34 -44.37
CA ILE A 35 0.61 16.70 -44.96
C ILE A 35 0.51 16.70 -46.50
N TYR A 36 1.29 17.58 -47.15
CA TYR A 36 1.23 17.81 -48.60
C TYR A 36 1.39 16.55 -49.46
N ARG A 37 2.13 15.54 -48.98
CA ARG A 37 2.32 14.24 -49.65
C ARG A 37 1.05 13.38 -49.66
N CYS A 38 0.17 13.56 -48.69
CA CYS A 38 -1.08 12.82 -48.52
C CYS A 38 -2.33 13.62 -48.91
N GLN A 39 -2.16 14.81 -49.51
CA GLN A 39 -3.25 15.52 -50.16
C GLN A 39 -3.66 14.83 -51.48
N ASN A 40 -4.89 15.08 -51.93
CA ASN A 40 -5.50 14.43 -53.10
C ASN A 40 -5.48 12.89 -53.00
N LEU A 41 -6.13 12.38 -51.94
CA LEU A 41 -6.56 11.00 -51.78
C LEU A 41 -8.10 10.94 -51.93
N THR A 42 -8.69 9.75 -51.81
CA THR A 42 -10.15 9.57 -51.78
C THR A 42 -10.84 10.15 -50.54
N TYR A 43 -10.05 10.57 -49.55
CA TYR A 43 -10.47 11.22 -48.32
C TYR A 43 -9.60 12.47 -48.05
N ASN A 44 -10.17 13.44 -47.36
CA ASN A 44 -9.55 14.73 -47.03
C ASN A 44 -9.43 14.99 -45.51
N MET A 45 -9.98 14.10 -44.69
CA MET A 45 -10.02 14.20 -43.23
C MET A 45 -9.35 12.97 -42.57
N THR A 46 -8.56 13.22 -41.53
CA THR A 46 -7.78 12.23 -40.78
C THR A 46 -8.08 12.33 -39.28
N PHE A 47 -7.63 11.35 -38.49
CA PHE A 47 -7.70 11.38 -37.03
C PHE A 47 -6.37 10.93 -36.42
N PHE A 48 -6.02 11.51 -35.27
CA PHE A 48 -4.85 11.16 -34.48
C PHE A 48 -5.24 11.00 -32.99
N PRO A 49 -4.61 10.06 -32.25
CA PRO A 49 -3.45 9.26 -32.63
C PRO A 49 -3.73 8.15 -33.66
N ASN A 50 -2.72 7.78 -34.45
CA ASN A 50 -2.80 6.73 -35.47
C ASN A 50 -2.37 5.35 -34.93
N LYS A 51 -2.45 4.30 -35.77
CA LYS A 51 -2.00 2.93 -35.41
C LYS A 51 -0.48 2.74 -35.26
N LEU A 52 0.32 3.77 -35.57
CA LEU A 52 1.78 3.79 -35.45
C LEU A 52 2.24 4.59 -34.21
N GLU A 53 1.32 4.88 -33.28
CA GLU A 53 1.52 5.71 -32.07
C GLU A 53 1.94 7.18 -32.33
N HIS A 54 1.77 7.70 -33.55
CA HIS A 54 1.95 9.13 -33.81
C HIS A 54 0.74 9.90 -33.26
N TYR A 55 0.99 11.01 -32.56
CA TYR A 55 -0.05 11.78 -31.84
C TYR A 55 -0.64 12.95 -32.63
N ASP A 56 -0.01 13.33 -33.74
CA ASP A 56 -0.41 14.42 -34.62
C ASP A 56 0.18 14.23 -36.04
N GLN A 57 -0.24 15.07 -36.98
CA GLN A 57 0.22 15.03 -38.37
C GLN A 57 1.70 15.41 -38.54
N ASP A 58 2.30 16.23 -37.68
CA ASP A 58 3.69 16.68 -37.84
C ASP A 58 4.68 15.57 -37.43
N ILE A 59 4.41 14.89 -36.31
CA ILE A 59 5.12 13.66 -35.90
C ILE A 59 4.98 12.59 -36.99
N ALA A 60 3.78 12.41 -37.53
CA ALA A 60 3.54 11.44 -38.60
C ALA A 60 4.26 11.79 -39.91
N ALA A 61 4.37 13.08 -40.26
CA ALA A 61 5.10 13.53 -41.43
C ALA A 61 6.61 13.25 -41.32
N VAL A 62 7.20 13.53 -40.15
CA VAL A 62 8.62 13.22 -39.87
C VAL A 62 8.87 11.71 -39.87
N ALA A 63 8.00 10.92 -39.23
CA ALA A 63 8.12 9.46 -39.24
C ALA A 63 7.94 8.84 -40.65
N MET A 64 7.20 9.51 -41.54
CA MET A 64 7.03 9.09 -42.95
C MET A 64 8.20 9.54 -43.84
N GLU A 65 9.07 10.45 -43.40
CA GLU A 65 10.17 11.01 -44.20
C GLU A 65 11.10 9.94 -44.82
N PRO A 66 11.52 8.86 -44.10
CA PRO A 66 12.34 7.78 -44.67
C PRO A 66 11.68 7.03 -45.84
N PHE A 67 10.35 7.04 -45.94
CA PHE A 67 9.58 6.34 -46.97
C PHE A 67 9.33 7.21 -48.22
N LEU A 68 9.64 8.51 -48.18
CA LEU A 68 9.47 9.42 -49.32
C LEU A 68 10.22 9.01 -50.60
N PRO A 69 11.40 8.34 -50.59
CA PRO A 69 12.01 7.83 -51.81
C PRO A 69 11.09 6.87 -52.58
N LEU A 70 10.31 6.03 -51.88
CA LEU A 70 9.39 5.08 -52.48
C LEU A 70 8.22 5.80 -53.19
N ILE A 71 7.69 6.85 -52.56
CA ILE A 71 6.62 7.70 -53.12
C ILE A 71 7.14 8.53 -54.30
N ASN A 72 8.35 9.07 -54.22
CA ASN A 72 8.94 9.89 -55.29
C ASN A 72 9.34 9.07 -56.53
N LEU A 73 9.74 7.81 -56.35
CA LEU A 73 10.17 6.91 -57.43
C LEU A 73 9.04 6.02 -57.97
N LEU A 74 7.85 6.05 -57.35
CA LEU A 74 6.63 5.38 -57.82
C LEU A 74 6.83 3.87 -58.09
N CYS A 75 7.51 3.17 -57.19
CA CYS A 75 7.81 1.73 -57.34
C CYS A 75 6.58 0.84 -57.49
N SER A 76 5.47 1.20 -56.83
CA SER A 76 4.17 0.54 -56.94
C SER A 76 3.08 1.59 -57.23
N PRO A 77 2.04 1.31 -58.03
CA PRO A 77 0.90 2.21 -58.18
C PRO A 77 0.18 2.51 -56.85
N GLU A 78 0.26 1.60 -55.88
CA GLU A 78 -0.43 1.70 -54.59
C GLU A 78 0.41 2.41 -53.51
N VAL A 79 1.71 2.69 -53.75
CA VAL A 79 2.68 3.13 -52.72
C VAL A 79 2.24 4.38 -51.95
N LYS A 80 1.72 5.40 -52.65
CA LYS A 80 1.24 6.64 -52.04
C LYS A 80 0.02 6.37 -51.15
N THR A 81 -0.94 5.60 -51.67
CA THR A 81 -2.20 5.30 -50.99
C THR A 81 -1.94 4.47 -49.73
N PHE A 82 -1.13 3.40 -49.84
CA PHE A 82 -0.78 2.55 -48.69
C PHE A 82 -0.09 3.35 -47.58
N LEU A 83 1.01 4.05 -47.89
CA LEU A 83 1.77 4.79 -46.88
C LEU A 83 0.92 5.91 -46.25
N CYS A 84 0.15 6.66 -47.05
CA CYS A 84 -0.72 7.67 -46.49
C CYS A 84 -1.86 7.08 -45.65
N SER A 85 -2.47 5.94 -46.00
CA SER A 85 -3.49 5.32 -45.14
C SER A 85 -2.92 4.62 -43.90
N ALA A 86 -1.63 4.27 -43.88
CA ALA A 86 -0.94 3.79 -42.68
C ALA A 86 -0.59 4.95 -41.71
N PHE A 87 0.01 6.03 -42.22
CA PHE A 87 0.49 7.16 -41.41
C PHE A 87 -0.60 8.21 -41.13
N VAL A 88 -1.59 8.35 -42.01
CA VAL A 88 -2.63 9.41 -42.05
C VAL A 88 -4.00 8.76 -42.36
N PRO A 89 -4.55 7.94 -41.46
CA PRO A 89 -5.70 7.08 -41.75
C PRO A 89 -6.99 7.88 -41.94
N ALA A 90 -7.88 7.41 -42.81
CA ALA A 90 -9.14 8.09 -43.11
C ALA A 90 -10.08 8.11 -41.89
N CYS A 91 -10.69 9.27 -41.63
CA CYS A 91 -11.67 9.48 -40.57
C CYS A 91 -13.04 9.86 -41.15
N THR A 92 -14.10 9.16 -40.72
CA THR A 92 -15.50 9.45 -41.06
C THR A 92 -16.18 10.34 -40.01
N GLU A 93 -17.32 10.94 -40.34
CA GLU A 93 -18.16 11.68 -39.38
C GLU A 93 -18.60 10.84 -38.16
N SER A 94 -18.56 9.51 -38.27
CA SER A 94 -18.80 8.56 -37.17
C SER A 94 -17.56 8.22 -36.32
N LEU A 95 -16.45 8.97 -36.47
CA LEU A 95 -15.14 8.72 -35.83
C LEU A 95 -14.58 7.31 -36.12
N GLN A 96 -14.94 6.72 -37.26
CA GLN A 96 -14.42 5.42 -37.68
C GLN A 96 -13.10 5.61 -38.44
N ILE A 97 -12.04 5.00 -37.90
CA ILE A 97 -10.69 5.03 -38.48
C ILE A 97 -10.50 3.81 -39.39
N ILE A 98 -10.18 4.04 -40.66
CA ILE A 98 -10.00 2.98 -41.67
C ILE A 98 -8.50 2.67 -41.85
N PRO A 99 -8.01 1.46 -41.52
CA PRO A 99 -6.62 1.05 -41.74
C PRO A 99 -6.37 0.64 -43.20
N PRO A 100 -5.09 0.56 -43.65
CA PRO A 100 -4.76 0.02 -44.96
C PRO A 100 -5.02 -1.49 -45.06
N CYS A 101 -5.20 -1.96 -46.29
CA CYS A 101 -5.49 -3.36 -46.62
C CYS A 101 -4.21 -4.23 -46.70
N ARG A 102 -4.27 -5.48 -46.23
CA ARG A 102 -3.16 -6.45 -46.27
C ARG A 102 -2.62 -6.66 -47.69
N ASN A 103 -3.49 -6.98 -48.65
CA ASN A 103 -3.09 -7.18 -50.05
C ASN A 103 -2.31 -5.98 -50.63
N HIS A 104 -2.70 -4.75 -50.29
CA HIS A 104 -2.02 -3.54 -50.76
C HIS A 104 -0.65 -3.36 -50.08
N CYS A 105 -0.53 -3.71 -48.80
CA CYS A 105 0.76 -3.77 -48.10
C CYS A 105 1.71 -4.78 -48.78
N GLU A 106 1.23 -5.99 -49.08
CA GLU A 106 2.04 -7.03 -49.70
C GLU A 106 2.44 -6.71 -51.14
N HIS A 107 1.59 -6.02 -51.90
CA HIS A 107 1.95 -5.48 -53.22
C HIS A 107 3.03 -4.41 -53.11
N VAL A 108 2.83 -3.37 -52.30
CA VAL A 108 3.78 -2.27 -52.15
C VAL A 108 5.12 -2.76 -51.61
N LEU A 109 5.13 -3.67 -50.65
CA LEU A 109 6.36 -4.25 -50.10
C LEU A 109 7.15 -5.03 -51.17
N ARG A 110 6.46 -5.82 -52.00
CA ARG A 110 7.06 -6.62 -53.09
C ARG A 110 7.60 -5.75 -54.24
N ASP A 111 6.80 -4.77 -54.69
CA ASP A 111 7.15 -3.87 -55.79
C ASP A 111 8.31 -2.92 -55.40
N CYS A 112 8.36 -2.49 -54.13
CA CYS A 112 9.34 -1.55 -53.62
C CYS A 112 10.55 -2.20 -52.92
N GLU A 113 10.58 -3.52 -52.75
CA GLU A 113 11.64 -4.31 -52.07
C GLU A 113 13.06 -3.82 -52.41
N LYS A 114 13.38 -3.76 -53.71
CA LYS A 114 14.70 -3.33 -54.20
C LYS A 114 15.05 -1.88 -53.81
N LEU A 115 14.07 -0.98 -53.70
CA LEU A 115 14.31 0.39 -53.24
C LEU A 115 14.45 0.47 -51.72
N ILE A 116 13.68 -0.33 -50.98
CA ILE A 116 13.77 -0.47 -49.52
C ILE A 116 15.20 -0.87 -49.15
N ASP A 117 15.76 -1.90 -49.79
CA ASP A 117 17.16 -2.31 -49.64
C ASP A 117 18.14 -1.20 -50.06
N THR A 118 17.95 -0.59 -51.24
CA THR A 118 18.88 0.41 -51.80
C THR A 118 18.98 1.67 -50.93
N PHE A 119 17.90 2.07 -50.27
CA PHE A 119 17.88 3.23 -49.37
C PHE A 119 18.03 2.87 -47.88
N GLY A 120 18.15 1.58 -47.53
CA GLY A 120 18.30 1.12 -46.15
C GLY A 120 17.06 1.38 -45.27
N ILE A 121 15.87 1.38 -45.86
CA ILE A 121 14.61 1.70 -45.16
C ILE A 121 14.24 0.53 -44.25
N THR A 122 14.31 0.76 -42.93
CA THR A 122 13.86 -0.24 -41.95
C THR A 122 12.34 -0.30 -41.94
N TRP A 123 11.75 -1.46 -42.23
CA TRP A 123 10.30 -1.67 -42.13
C TRP A 123 9.90 -1.94 -40.67
N PRO A 124 9.13 -1.07 -40.01
CA PRO A 124 8.83 -1.21 -38.58
C PRO A 124 7.80 -2.32 -38.31
N GLU A 125 7.76 -2.81 -37.07
CA GLU A 125 6.88 -3.91 -36.67
C GLU A 125 5.39 -3.54 -36.85
N GLU A 126 5.06 -2.26 -36.68
CA GLU A 126 3.71 -1.68 -36.79
C GLU A 126 3.18 -1.65 -38.23
N LEU A 127 4.08 -1.75 -39.22
CA LEU A 127 3.76 -1.71 -40.65
C LEU A 127 3.82 -3.11 -41.29
N GLN A 128 4.12 -4.17 -40.54
CA GLN A 128 4.14 -5.55 -41.06
C GLN A 128 2.77 -5.97 -41.59
N CYS A 129 2.73 -6.54 -42.81
CA CYS A 129 1.47 -6.78 -43.52
C CYS A 129 0.53 -7.78 -42.81
N ASP A 130 1.07 -8.70 -41.99
CA ASP A 130 0.28 -9.61 -41.14
C ASP A 130 -0.56 -8.90 -40.06
N ARG A 131 -0.30 -7.61 -39.78
CA ARG A 131 -1.09 -6.79 -38.84
C ARG A 131 -2.29 -6.08 -39.51
N PHE A 132 -2.45 -6.23 -40.82
CA PHE A 132 -3.57 -5.68 -41.60
C PHE A 132 -4.56 -6.76 -42.01
N GLU A 133 -5.75 -6.35 -42.43
CA GLU A 133 -6.84 -7.27 -42.81
C GLU A 133 -7.02 -7.33 -44.33
N ASP A 134 -7.48 -8.49 -44.82
CA ASP A 134 -7.75 -8.70 -46.24
C ASP A 134 -9.04 -8.01 -46.70
N CYS A 135 -8.89 -6.93 -47.44
CA CYS A 135 -9.98 -6.26 -48.12
C CYS A 135 -10.38 -7.06 -49.38
N SER A 136 -11.59 -7.61 -49.41
CA SER A 136 -12.22 -8.13 -50.62
C SER A 136 -12.80 -6.98 -51.46
N ASN A 137 -12.67 -7.06 -52.78
CA ASN A 137 -12.72 -5.91 -53.72
C ASN A 137 -14.05 -5.13 -53.86
N ASP A 138 -15.12 -5.45 -53.13
CA ASP A 138 -16.47 -4.91 -53.32
C ASP A 138 -16.71 -3.51 -52.68
N GLN A 139 -15.67 -2.68 -52.49
CA GLN A 139 -15.79 -1.31 -51.96
C GLN A 139 -14.92 -0.27 -52.70
N GLN A 140 -14.87 -0.30 -54.04
CA GLN A 140 -14.09 0.66 -54.84
C GLN A 140 -14.88 1.45 -55.91
N SER A 141 -16.10 1.92 -55.59
CA SER A 141 -16.78 2.96 -56.39
C SER A 141 -17.92 3.69 -55.64
N SER A 142 -17.59 4.53 -54.66
CA SER A 142 -18.56 5.48 -54.08
C SER A 142 -18.75 6.71 -54.97
N GLU A 143 -19.39 6.54 -56.14
CA GLU A 143 -19.83 7.68 -56.95
C GLU A 143 -20.94 8.44 -56.22
N VAL A 144 -20.77 9.76 -56.08
CA VAL A 144 -21.74 10.63 -55.41
C VAL A 144 -22.76 11.16 -56.41
N LEU A 145 -24.01 10.71 -56.31
CA LEU A 145 -25.17 11.30 -56.98
C LEU A 145 -26.27 11.66 -55.97
N PRO A 146 -26.98 12.79 -56.17
CA PRO A 146 -27.82 13.38 -55.12
C PRO A 146 -29.17 12.68 -54.93
N VAL A 147 -29.59 12.59 -53.67
CA VAL A 147 -30.87 12.00 -53.26
C VAL A 147 -32.06 12.78 -53.82
N THR A 148 -33.04 12.07 -54.37
CA THR A 148 -34.43 12.57 -54.55
C THR A 148 -35.40 11.55 -53.96
N SER A 149 -36.51 12.03 -53.38
CA SER A 149 -37.33 11.30 -52.40
C SER A 149 -38.28 10.25 -52.95
N SER A 150 -38.26 9.04 -52.35
CA SER A 150 -39.45 8.26 -51.96
C SER A 150 -39.05 7.03 -51.10
N PRO A 151 -39.87 6.58 -50.14
CA PRO A 151 -39.51 5.48 -49.24
C PRO A 151 -40.01 4.10 -49.71
N VAL A 152 -39.29 3.01 -49.40
CA VAL A 152 -39.87 1.68 -49.10
C VAL A 152 -38.86 0.71 -48.45
N THR A 153 -39.35 0.00 -47.43
CA THR A 153 -38.93 -1.29 -46.83
C THR A 153 -37.44 -1.63 -46.58
N GLU A 154 -37.19 -1.86 -45.30
CA GLU A 154 -36.14 -2.65 -44.65
C GLU A 154 -35.44 -3.74 -45.49
N LYS A 155 -34.10 -3.71 -45.49
CA LYS A 155 -33.28 -4.93 -45.34
C LYS A 155 -32.02 -4.62 -44.53
N THR A 156 -31.70 -5.50 -43.60
CA THR A 156 -30.67 -5.27 -42.57
C THR A 156 -29.25 -5.40 -43.13
N LEU A 157 -28.63 -4.29 -43.54
CA LEU A 157 -27.18 -4.22 -43.68
C LEU A 157 -26.55 -3.93 -42.31
N GLN A 158 -26.37 -4.98 -41.50
CA GLN A 158 -25.52 -4.90 -40.31
C GLN A 158 -24.06 -4.88 -40.76
N THR A 159 -23.52 -3.68 -41.04
CA THR A 159 -22.08 -3.47 -41.13
C THR A 159 -21.45 -3.94 -39.83
N ALA A 160 -20.61 -4.97 -39.89
CA ALA A 160 -19.98 -5.56 -38.72
C ALA A 160 -18.85 -4.65 -38.20
N VAL A 161 -19.23 -3.58 -37.50
CA VAL A 161 -18.29 -2.67 -36.83
C VAL A 161 -17.50 -3.47 -35.80
N LYS A 162 -16.21 -3.65 -36.07
CA LYS A 162 -15.26 -4.36 -35.21
C LYS A 162 -14.89 -3.46 -34.04
N ASP A 163 -15.22 -3.84 -32.81
CA ASP A 163 -14.76 -3.08 -31.63
C ASP A 163 -13.22 -3.18 -31.57
N HIS A 164 -12.53 -2.04 -31.71
CA HIS A 164 -11.06 -1.96 -31.80
C HIS A 164 -10.34 -2.21 -30.45
N GLY A 165 -11.04 -2.65 -29.41
CA GLY A 165 -10.51 -2.88 -28.06
C GLY A 165 -10.25 -1.59 -27.26
N PHE A 166 -9.80 -1.75 -26.01
CA PHE A 166 -9.26 -0.63 -25.23
C PHE A 166 -7.87 -0.25 -25.75
N TRP A 167 -7.59 1.04 -25.89
CA TRP A 167 -6.27 1.57 -26.25
C TRP A 167 -5.77 2.40 -25.06
N CYS A 168 -4.48 2.29 -24.70
CA CYS A 168 -3.97 3.04 -23.55
C CYS A 168 -3.86 4.55 -23.88
N PRO A 169 -4.51 5.45 -23.13
CA PRO A 169 -4.33 6.89 -23.31
C PRO A 169 -2.90 7.31 -22.94
N LYS A 170 -2.35 8.32 -23.64
CA LYS A 170 -1.00 8.88 -23.36
C LYS A 170 -0.83 9.27 -21.89
N GLN A 171 -1.89 9.76 -21.27
CA GLN A 171 -1.96 10.18 -19.86
C GLN A 171 -1.72 9.03 -18.86
N LEU A 172 -1.98 7.79 -19.28
CA LEU A 172 -1.94 6.57 -18.46
C LEU A 172 -0.85 5.58 -18.90
N LYS A 173 -0.15 5.86 -20.01
CA LYS A 173 0.94 5.06 -20.55
C LYS A 173 2.23 5.29 -19.75
N ILE A 174 2.98 4.22 -19.49
CA ILE A 174 4.27 4.27 -18.80
C ILE A 174 5.44 3.89 -19.71
N LEU A 175 6.68 4.07 -19.23
CA LEU A 175 7.87 3.73 -19.98
C LEU A 175 8.00 2.22 -20.16
N ALA A 176 8.14 1.78 -21.42
CA ALA A 176 8.14 0.40 -21.85
C ALA A 176 9.10 -0.50 -21.03
N GLY A 177 8.63 -1.70 -20.70
CA GLY A 177 9.40 -2.68 -19.91
C GLY A 177 9.06 -2.69 -18.42
N HIS A 178 7.91 -2.12 -18.05
CA HIS A 178 7.26 -2.37 -16.76
C HIS A 178 6.05 -3.27 -17.02
N ASP A 179 6.08 -4.52 -16.54
CA ASP A 179 5.03 -5.55 -16.77
C ASP A 179 3.68 -5.25 -16.06
N ALA A 180 3.14 -4.06 -16.26
CA ALA A 180 1.84 -3.61 -15.78
C ALA A 180 0.82 -3.71 -16.92
N THR A 181 -0.31 -4.38 -16.65
CA THR A 181 -1.39 -4.57 -17.61
C THR A 181 -2.69 -3.98 -17.09
N PHE A 182 -3.32 -3.10 -17.85
CA PHE A 182 -4.62 -2.51 -17.53
C PHE A 182 -5.61 -2.75 -18.68
N LEU A 183 -6.79 -3.30 -18.35
CA LEU A 183 -7.84 -3.69 -19.32
C LEU A 183 -7.36 -4.57 -20.50
N GLY A 184 -6.28 -5.33 -20.29
CA GLY A 184 -5.66 -6.21 -21.30
C GLY A 184 -4.53 -5.58 -22.12
N VAL A 185 -4.23 -4.29 -21.93
CA VAL A 185 -3.15 -3.56 -22.62
C VAL A 185 -1.91 -3.46 -21.72
N SER A 186 -0.71 -3.65 -22.26
CA SER A 186 0.57 -3.52 -21.55
C SER A 186 0.98 -2.05 -21.37
N ASP A 187 1.96 -1.83 -20.47
CA ASP A 187 2.57 -0.52 -20.20
C ASP A 187 1.53 0.58 -19.92
N CYS A 188 0.45 0.21 -19.23
CA CYS A 188 -0.72 1.05 -18.96
C CYS A 188 -1.18 0.91 -17.51
N LEU A 189 -1.57 2.03 -16.87
CA LEU A 189 -1.99 2.07 -15.45
C LEU A 189 -3.43 2.60 -15.26
N PRO A 190 -4.16 2.18 -14.21
CA PRO A 190 -5.43 2.80 -13.84
C PRO A 190 -5.25 4.25 -13.33
N PRO A 191 -6.22 5.15 -13.53
CA PRO A 191 -6.16 6.52 -13.01
C PRO A 191 -6.38 6.60 -11.49
N CYS A 192 -5.59 7.43 -10.79
CA CYS A 192 -5.69 7.65 -9.35
C CYS A 192 -7.01 8.34 -8.94
N SER A 193 -7.59 9.16 -9.84
CA SER A 193 -8.89 9.83 -9.67
C SER A 193 -10.10 8.90 -9.56
N ASN A 194 -9.88 7.57 -9.67
CA ASN A 194 -10.85 6.48 -9.63
C ASN A 194 -11.73 6.38 -10.90
N MET A 195 -12.06 5.15 -11.26
CA MET A 195 -12.87 4.85 -12.45
C MET A 195 -14.38 5.05 -12.22
N TYR A 196 -14.84 4.98 -10.96
CA TYR A 196 -16.26 4.76 -10.66
C TYR A 196 -16.90 5.87 -9.83
N PHE A 197 -16.14 6.53 -8.96
CA PHE A 197 -16.64 7.46 -7.95
C PHE A 197 -16.00 8.84 -8.07
N LYS A 198 -16.74 9.88 -7.68
CA LYS A 198 -16.26 11.26 -7.66
C LYS A 198 -15.39 11.57 -6.44
N GLU A 199 -14.66 12.67 -6.47
CA GLU A 199 -13.80 13.11 -5.37
C GLU A 199 -14.55 13.29 -4.04
N ASP A 200 -15.78 13.82 -4.06
CA ASP A 200 -16.61 14.00 -2.88
C ASP A 200 -17.07 12.65 -2.27
N GLU A 201 -17.41 11.69 -3.12
CA GLU A 201 -17.73 10.31 -2.74
C GLU A 201 -16.50 9.59 -2.15
N LEU A 202 -15.32 9.78 -2.74
CA LEU A 202 -14.06 9.21 -2.26
C LEU A 202 -13.62 9.83 -0.92
N ILE A 203 -13.81 11.14 -0.72
CA ILE A 203 -13.55 11.81 0.56
C ILE A 203 -14.49 11.28 1.65
N PHE A 204 -15.78 11.10 1.34
CA PHE A 204 -16.74 10.49 2.25
C PHE A 204 -16.37 9.05 2.60
N ALA A 205 -15.99 8.23 1.62
CA ALA A 205 -15.55 6.85 1.82
C ALA A 205 -14.30 6.77 2.72
N LYS A 206 -13.28 7.60 2.47
CA LYS A 206 -12.05 7.65 3.28
C LYS A 206 -12.35 8.00 4.73
N CYS A 207 -13.18 9.02 4.98
CA CYS A 207 -13.63 9.39 6.31
C CYS A 207 -14.39 8.25 7.03
N PHE A 208 -15.30 7.57 6.33
CA PHE A 208 -16.08 6.44 6.89
C PHE A 208 -15.17 5.25 7.26
N ILE A 209 -14.28 4.85 6.36
CA ILE A 209 -13.31 3.76 6.58
C ILE A 209 -12.37 4.13 7.74
N GLY A 210 -11.87 5.36 7.78
CA GLY A 210 -11.05 5.90 8.86
C GLY A 210 -11.76 5.80 10.23
N VAL A 211 -12.99 6.30 10.34
CA VAL A 211 -13.78 6.24 11.58
C VAL A 211 -14.03 4.80 12.05
N ILE A 212 -14.42 3.89 11.15
CA ILE A 212 -14.66 2.49 11.51
C ILE A 212 -13.35 1.78 11.87
N SER A 213 -12.25 2.10 11.21
CA SER A 213 -10.93 1.54 11.54
C SER A 213 -10.48 1.94 12.95
N ILE A 214 -10.72 3.19 13.37
CA ILE A 214 -10.46 3.63 14.75
C ILE A 214 -11.30 2.84 15.76
N PHE A 215 -12.60 2.66 15.53
CA PHE A 215 -13.46 1.87 16.42
C PHE A 215 -13.01 0.40 16.49
N CYS A 216 -12.65 -0.21 15.37
CA CYS A 216 -12.14 -1.58 15.33
C CYS A 216 -10.77 -1.71 16.00
N LEU A 217 -9.87 -0.75 15.82
CA LEU A 217 -8.54 -0.72 16.42
C LEU A 217 -8.64 -0.59 17.95
N CYS A 218 -9.43 0.36 18.45
CA CYS A 218 -9.67 0.50 19.90
C CYS A 218 -10.31 -0.76 20.51
N ALA A 219 -11.25 -1.39 19.80
CA ALA A 219 -11.90 -2.62 20.23
C ALA A 219 -10.92 -3.81 20.31
N THR A 220 -10.23 -4.10 19.21
CA THR A 220 -9.30 -5.23 19.10
C THR A 220 -8.07 -5.06 20.00
N LEU A 221 -7.53 -3.85 20.10
CA LEU A 221 -6.42 -3.51 21.01
C LEU A 221 -6.82 -3.70 22.48
N PHE A 222 -8.03 -3.29 22.90
CA PHE A 222 -8.51 -3.55 24.26
C PHE A 222 -8.63 -5.05 24.57
N ALA A 223 -9.11 -5.85 23.61
CA ALA A 223 -9.18 -7.31 23.74
C ALA A 223 -7.78 -7.93 23.89
N PHE A 224 -6.81 -7.51 23.06
CA PHE A 224 -5.43 -7.97 23.11
C PHE A 224 -4.69 -7.55 24.39
N LEU A 225 -4.76 -6.28 24.79
CA LEU A 225 -4.14 -5.78 26.03
C LEU A 225 -4.71 -6.49 27.27
N THR A 226 -6.00 -6.80 27.29
CA THR A 226 -6.60 -7.59 28.38
C THR A 226 -6.01 -9.01 28.45
N PHE A 227 -5.71 -9.64 27.31
CA PHE A 227 -5.02 -10.93 27.30
C PHE A 227 -3.58 -10.81 27.82
N LEU A 228 -2.86 -9.74 27.51
CA LEU A 228 -1.51 -9.53 28.05
C LEU A 228 -1.50 -9.32 29.58
N ILE A 229 -2.57 -8.78 30.16
CA ILE A 229 -2.73 -8.64 31.63
C ILE A 229 -2.94 -10.01 32.31
N ASP A 230 -3.72 -10.91 31.72
CA ASP A 230 -3.92 -12.28 32.22
C ASP A 230 -3.87 -13.33 31.09
N VAL A 231 -2.64 -13.68 30.71
CA VAL A 231 -2.34 -14.69 29.68
C VAL A 231 -2.83 -16.09 30.08
N ARG A 232 -3.02 -16.36 31.39
CA ARG A 232 -3.38 -17.70 31.90
C ARG A 232 -4.89 -17.98 31.86
N ARG A 233 -5.70 -16.93 31.74
CA ARG A 233 -7.18 -17.00 31.70
C ARG A 233 -7.75 -17.66 30.45
N PHE A 234 -7.08 -17.55 29.30
CA PHE A 234 -7.65 -17.91 28.00
C PHE A 234 -6.92 -19.13 27.38
N ARG A 235 -7.35 -20.33 27.75
CA ARG A 235 -6.88 -21.59 27.15
C ARG A 235 -7.68 -21.94 25.89
N TYR A 236 -7.28 -23.00 25.20
CA TYR A 236 -8.15 -23.63 24.20
C TYR A 236 -9.45 -24.13 24.88
N PRO A 237 -10.62 -24.03 24.23
CA PRO A 237 -10.87 -23.57 22.85
C PRO A 237 -11.07 -22.05 22.68
N GLU A 238 -10.92 -21.21 23.71
CA GLU A 238 -11.09 -19.74 23.55
C GLU A 238 -9.94 -19.06 22.80
N ARG A 239 -8.73 -19.61 22.95
CA ARG A 239 -7.45 -18.99 22.53
C ARG A 239 -7.40 -18.46 21.08
N PRO A 240 -8.02 -19.09 20.06
CA PRO A 240 -8.11 -18.51 18.71
C PRO A 240 -8.70 -17.10 18.64
N ILE A 241 -9.64 -16.74 19.53
CA ILE A 241 -10.29 -15.42 19.58
C ILE A 241 -9.27 -14.29 19.85
N ILE A 242 -8.14 -14.60 20.49
CA ILE A 242 -7.07 -13.63 20.77
C ILE A 242 -6.17 -13.43 19.56
N PHE A 243 -5.72 -14.50 18.90
CA PHE A 243 -4.92 -14.38 17.68
C PHE A 243 -5.71 -13.72 16.56
N TYR A 244 -7.00 -14.03 16.49
CA TYR A 244 -8.00 -13.32 15.70
C TYR A 244 -8.03 -11.81 16.01
N ALA A 245 -8.15 -11.41 17.29
CA ALA A 245 -8.13 -9.99 17.67
C ALA A 245 -6.80 -9.30 17.31
N VAL A 246 -5.67 -9.99 17.43
CA VAL A 246 -4.36 -9.47 16.97
C VAL A 246 -4.38 -9.21 15.47
N CYS A 247 -4.87 -10.15 14.65
CA CYS A 247 -4.97 -9.97 13.20
C CYS A 247 -5.79 -8.72 12.86
N TYR A 248 -7.00 -8.58 13.42
CA TYR A 248 -7.85 -7.43 13.12
C TYR A 248 -7.36 -6.10 13.73
N SER A 249 -6.50 -6.15 14.77
CA SER A 249 -5.79 -4.94 15.23
C SER A 249 -4.75 -4.43 14.23
N VAL A 250 -4.10 -5.32 13.46
CA VAL A 250 -3.18 -4.90 12.39
C VAL A 250 -3.96 -4.47 11.15
N VAL A 251 -5.01 -5.21 10.74
CA VAL A 251 -5.89 -4.82 9.62
C VAL A 251 -6.49 -3.43 9.84
N SER A 252 -7.05 -3.15 11.02
CA SER A 252 -7.61 -1.83 11.33
C SER A 252 -6.53 -0.73 11.44
N LEU A 253 -5.32 -1.06 11.93
CA LEU A 253 -4.18 -0.13 11.87
C LEU A 253 -3.78 0.20 10.42
N MET A 254 -3.77 -0.76 9.50
CA MET A 254 -3.42 -0.48 8.08
C MET A 254 -4.45 0.44 7.41
N TYR A 255 -5.75 0.23 7.62
CA TYR A 255 -6.78 1.15 7.13
C TYR A 255 -6.71 2.53 7.80
N PHE A 256 -6.33 2.62 9.07
CA PHE A 256 -6.09 3.90 9.74
C PHE A 256 -4.86 4.65 9.18
N VAL A 257 -3.79 3.93 8.83
CA VAL A 257 -2.63 4.50 8.12
C VAL A 257 -3.04 4.97 6.72
N GLY A 258 -3.81 4.19 5.96
CA GLY A 258 -4.35 4.61 4.66
C GLY A 258 -5.18 5.89 4.74
N PHE A 259 -6.03 6.02 5.77
CA PHE A 259 -6.78 7.25 6.04
C PHE A 259 -5.88 8.47 6.31
N ILE A 260 -4.79 8.31 7.07
CA ILE A 260 -3.83 9.41 7.34
C ILE A 260 -3.01 9.76 6.08
N SER A 261 -2.60 8.75 5.30
CA SER A 261 -1.74 8.93 4.12
C SER A 261 -2.50 9.35 2.86
N GLY A 262 -3.82 9.17 2.81
CA GLY A 262 -4.64 9.47 1.64
C GLY A 262 -4.15 8.72 0.39
N ASN A 263 -4.05 9.42 -0.74
CA ASN A 263 -3.60 8.80 -1.99
C ASN A 263 -2.08 8.53 -2.05
N SER A 264 -1.28 9.10 -1.14
CA SER A 264 0.20 9.14 -1.27
C SER A 264 0.92 7.78 -1.21
N ILE A 265 0.23 6.73 -0.78
CA ILE A 265 0.72 5.34 -0.79
C ILE A 265 0.13 4.53 -1.95
N ALA A 266 -1.15 4.76 -2.28
CA ALA A 266 -1.89 4.01 -3.30
C ALA A 266 -1.67 4.50 -4.74
N CYS A 267 -1.16 5.72 -4.91
CA CYS A 267 -0.96 6.35 -6.23
C CYS A 267 0.48 6.83 -6.46
N ASN A 268 0.90 6.78 -7.71
CA ASN A 268 2.04 7.49 -8.26
C ASN A 268 1.62 8.93 -8.62
N LYS A 269 2.56 9.87 -8.52
CA LYS A 269 2.35 11.25 -8.97
C LYS A 269 2.47 11.36 -10.49
N ALA A 270 1.74 12.31 -11.06
CA ALA A 270 1.91 12.76 -12.44
C ALA A 270 3.35 13.21 -12.74
N ASP A 271 3.86 12.92 -13.95
CA ASP A 271 5.02 13.58 -14.54
C ASP A 271 4.56 14.53 -15.65
N GLU A 272 4.65 15.84 -15.35
CA GLU A 272 4.33 16.95 -16.25
C GLU A 272 5.13 16.89 -17.57
N LYS A 273 6.35 16.32 -17.56
CA LYS A 273 7.22 16.25 -18.75
C LYS A 273 6.76 15.22 -19.76
N LEU A 274 6.08 14.17 -19.29
CA LEU A 274 5.52 13.10 -20.13
C LEU A 274 4.06 13.36 -20.50
N GLY A 275 3.40 14.29 -19.79
CA GLY A 275 1.97 14.58 -19.94
C GLY A 275 1.08 13.51 -19.29
N THR A 276 1.54 12.93 -18.18
CA THR A 276 0.84 11.84 -17.47
C THR A 276 -0.05 12.38 -16.34
N GLU A 277 -1.14 11.66 -16.05
CA GLU A 277 -2.01 11.92 -14.89
C GLU A 277 -1.49 11.18 -13.64
N GLU A 278 -2.06 11.47 -12.47
CA GLU A 278 -1.81 10.62 -11.29
C GLU A 278 -2.37 9.22 -11.54
N THR A 279 -1.53 8.19 -11.41
CA THR A 279 -1.86 6.79 -11.70
C THR A 279 -1.85 5.93 -10.44
N VAL A 280 -2.57 4.82 -10.44
CA VAL A 280 -2.57 3.85 -9.34
C VAL A 280 -1.27 3.06 -9.33
N VAL A 281 -0.73 2.78 -8.14
CA VAL A 281 0.42 1.87 -8.00
C VAL A 281 0.00 0.45 -8.40
N LEU A 282 0.64 -0.08 -9.43
CA LEU A 282 0.66 -1.52 -9.72
C LEU A 282 2.06 -2.09 -9.45
N GLY A 283 2.11 -3.29 -8.90
CA GLY A 283 3.33 -4.03 -8.61
C GLY A 283 4.05 -3.65 -7.31
N ALA A 284 5.03 -4.48 -6.94
CA ALA A 284 5.75 -4.43 -5.67
C ALA A 284 6.88 -3.37 -5.60
N GLN A 285 6.95 -2.45 -6.58
CA GLN A 285 8.05 -1.48 -6.70
C GLN A 285 7.94 -0.35 -5.66
N ASN A 286 6.73 0.13 -5.37
CA ASN A 286 6.51 1.12 -4.31
C ASN A 286 6.59 0.43 -2.94
N LYS A 287 7.68 0.69 -2.22
CA LYS A 287 7.99 0.08 -0.91
C LYS A 287 6.90 0.33 0.14
N GLY A 288 6.26 1.50 0.13
CA GLY A 288 5.17 1.83 1.06
C GLY A 288 3.93 1.01 0.78
N CYS A 289 3.47 1.04 -0.47
CA CYS A 289 2.34 0.26 -0.96
C CYS A 289 2.51 -1.24 -0.66
N THR A 290 3.69 -1.78 -0.99
CA THR A 290 4.01 -3.20 -0.81
C THR A 290 4.00 -3.62 0.67
N VAL A 291 4.49 -2.77 1.59
CA VAL A 291 4.45 -3.07 3.03
C VAL A 291 3.01 -3.05 3.58
N LEU A 292 2.18 -2.07 3.17
CA LEU A 292 0.76 -2.07 3.55
C LEU A 292 0.03 -3.30 3.00
N PHE A 293 0.27 -3.64 1.72
CA PHE A 293 -0.26 -4.86 1.11
C PHE A 293 0.13 -6.12 1.89
N MET A 294 1.41 -6.33 2.16
CA MET A 294 1.91 -7.52 2.88
C MET A 294 1.19 -7.69 4.22
N LEU A 295 1.11 -6.61 5.02
CA LEU A 295 0.49 -6.65 6.35
C LEU A 295 -1.03 -6.84 6.25
N LEU A 296 -1.70 -6.06 5.40
CA LEU A 296 -3.16 -6.08 5.27
C LEU A 296 -3.66 -7.44 4.74
N TYR A 297 -3.04 -7.97 3.67
CA TYR A 297 -3.43 -9.25 3.09
C TYR A 297 -3.10 -10.43 4.03
N PHE A 298 -1.88 -10.48 4.58
CA PHE A 298 -1.47 -11.55 5.50
C PHE A 298 -2.40 -11.63 6.72
N PHE A 299 -2.66 -10.51 7.41
CA PHE A 299 -3.48 -10.53 8.62
C PHE A 299 -4.98 -10.69 8.33
N THR A 300 -5.48 -10.25 7.16
CA THR A 300 -6.86 -10.57 6.74
C THR A 300 -7.04 -12.07 6.55
N MET A 301 -6.14 -12.71 5.79
CA MET A 301 -6.22 -14.16 5.55
C MET A 301 -5.96 -14.98 6.82
N ALA A 302 -5.01 -14.58 7.66
CA ALA A 302 -4.77 -15.21 8.96
C ALA A 302 -5.98 -15.08 9.89
N GLY A 303 -6.67 -13.94 9.90
CA GLY A 303 -7.91 -13.73 10.64
C GLY A 303 -9.00 -14.73 10.25
N THR A 304 -9.19 -14.96 8.94
CA THR A 304 -10.15 -15.95 8.43
C THR A 304 -9.75 -17.39 8.81
N VAL A 305 -8.48 -17.77 8.68
CA VAL A 305 -8.01 -19.11 9.08
C VAL A 305 -8.13 -19.31 10.61
N TRP A 306 -7.91 -18.28 11.43
CA TRP A 306 -8.15 -18.33 12.87
C TRP A 306 -9.63 -18.52 13.23
N TRP A 307 -10.58 -18.00 12.44
CA TRP A 307 -12.00 -18.34 12.60
C TRP A 307 -12.29 -19.80 12.22
N VAL A 308 -11.71 -20.32 11.14
CA VAL A 308 -11.86 -21.76 10.81
C VAL A 308 -11.32 -22.63 11.95
N ILE A 309 -10.16 -22.29 12.53
CA ILE A 309 -9.62 -22.98 13.72
C ILE A 309 -10.54 -22.84 14.94
N LEU A 310 -11.26 -21.72 15.09
CA LEU A 310 -12.29 -21.58 16.13
C LEU A 310 -13.48 -22.53 15.88
N THR A 311 -13.95 -22.68 14.63
CA THR A 311 -15.00 -23.67 14.30
C THR A 311 -14.54 -25.12 14.52
N ILE A 312 -13.29 -25.45 14.18
CA ILE A 312 -12.69 -26.77 14.42
C ILE A 312 -12.62 -27.05 15.92
N THR A 313 -11.97 -26.18 16.71
CA THR A 313 -11.80 -26.39 18.15
C THR A 313 -13.13 -26.37 18.91
N TRP A 314 -14.12 -25.61 18.45
CA TRP A 314 -15.49 -25.68 18.94
C TRP A 314 -16.16 -27.02 18.60
N PHE A 315 -16.06 -27.51 17.36
CA PHE A 315 -16.61 -28.81 16.96
C PHE A 315 -15.98 -29.98 17.73
N LEU A 316 -14.66 -29.98 17.94
CA LEU A 316 -13.96 -31.00 18.73
C LEU A 316 -14.46 -31.04 20.18
N ALA A 317 -14.71 -29.87 20.80
CA ALA A 317 -15.30 -29.78 22.12
C ALA A 317 -16.80 -30.17 22.14
N ALA A 318 -17.55 -29.83 21.10
CA ALA A 318 -19.01 -29.95 21.03
C ALA A 318 -19.52 -31.33 20.57
N GLY A 319 -19.01 -31.83 19.45
CA GLY A 319 -19.36 -33.13 18.91
C GLY A 319 -18.51 -34.26 19.47
N MET A 320 -17.18 -34.12 19.38
CA MET A 320 -16.25 -35.17 19.78
C MET A 320 -15.95 -35.20 21.29
N LYS A 321 -16.45 -34.23 22.07
CA LYS A 321 -16.30 -34.11 23.54
C LYS A 321 -14.83 -34.10 24.01
N TRP A 322 -13.91 -33.57 23.20
CA TRP A 322 -12.49 -33.48 23.57
C TRP A 322 -12.30 -32.55 24.78
N SER A 323 -11.35 -32.89 25.65
CA SER A 323 -10.95 -32.01 26.75
C SER A 323 -10.10 -30.83 26.24
N CYS A 324 -10.01 -29.77 27.03
CA CYS A 324 -9.21 -28.59 26.68
C CYS A 324 -7.73 -28.93 26.47
N GLU A 325 -7.21 -29.90 27.25
CA GLU A 325 -5.84 -30.40 27.19
C GLU A 325 -5.58 -31.18 25.89
N ALA A 326 -6.53 -32.02 25.46
CA ALA A 326 -6.44 -32.76 24.19
C ALA A 326 -6.44 -31.82 22.97
N ILE A 327 -7.18 -30.71 23.05
CA ILE A 327 -7.16 -29.65 22.02
C ILE A 327 -5.84 -28.87 22.08
N GLU A 328 -5.35 -28.52 23.27
CA GLU A 328 -4.10 -27.77 23.45
C GLU A 328 -2.86 -28.56 23.00
N GLN A 329 -2.86 -29.90 23.09
CA GLN A 329 -1.83 -30.76 22.49
C GLN A 329 -1.71 -30.63 20.96
N LYS A 330 -2.71 -30.09 20.26
CA LYS A 330 -2.67 -29.83 18.81
C LYS A 330 -2.35 -28.37 18.45
N ALA A 331 -2.06 -27.51 19.43
CA ALA A 331 -1.81 -26.09 19.24
C ALA A 331 -0.73 -25.76 18.19
N VAL A 332 0.34 -26.57 18.10
CA VAL A 332 1.41 -26.38 17.10
C VAL A 332 0.86 -26.43 15.68
N TRP A 333 0.03 -27.43 15.36
CA TRP A 333 -0.58 -27.57 14.03
C TRP A 333 -1.52 -26.42 13.70
N TYR A 334 -2.33 -25.95 14.66
CA TYR A 334 -3.17 -24.77 14.47
C TYR A 334 -2.33 -23.53 14.13
N HIS A 335 -1.22 -23.31 14.83
CA HIS A 335 -0.31 -22.20 14.55
C HIS A 335 0.41 -22.32 13.20
N SER A 336 0.91 -23.51 12.84
CA SER A 336 1.57 -23.74 11.56
C SER A 336 0.63 -23.49 10.37
N VAL A 337 -0.64 -23.92 10.47
CA VAL A 337 -1.65 -23.68 9.42
C VAL A 337 -2.06 -22.20 9.38
N ALA A 338 -2.34 -21.58 10.52
CA ALA A 338 -2.84 -20.20 10.60
C ALA A 338 -1.87 -19.14 10.07
N TRP A 339 -0.56 -19.35 10.24
CA TRP A 339 0.46 -18.42 9.74
C TRP A 339 1.08 -18.88 8.41
N GLY A 340 1.15 -20.20 8.17
CA GLY A 340 1.74 -20.76 6.96
C GLY A 340 0.93 -20.48 5.69
N ILE A 341 -0.39 -20.72 5.71
CA ILE A 341 -1.24 -20.50 4.52
C ILE A 341 -1.22 -19.02 4.07
N PRO A 342 -1.47 -18.02 4.95
CA PRO A 342 -1.38 -16.61 4.58
C PRO A 342 0.03 -16.20 4.13
N GLY A 343 1.08 -16.74 4.78
CA GLY A 343 2.47 -16.46 4.41
C GLY A 343 2.79 -16.90 2.99
N ILE A 344 2.42 -18.14 2.63
CA ILE A 344 2.60 -18.68 1.27
C ILE A 344 1.82 -17.85 0.24
N LEU A 345 0.54 -17.55 0.50
CA LEU A 345 -0.28 -16.75 -0.42
C LEU A 345 0.28 -15.33 -0.62
N THR A 346 0.78 -14.69 0.45
CA THR A 346 1.41 -13.36 0.37
C THR A 346 2.68 -13.41 -0.47
N ILE A 347 3.55 -14.41 -0.26
CA ILE A 347 4.79 -14.60 -1.03
C ILE A 347 4.48 -14.87 -2.51
N MET A 348 3.47 -15.68 -2.82
CA MET A 348 3.04 -15.93 -4.20
C MET A 348 2.56 -14.65 -4.90
N LEU A 349 1.77 -13.81 -4.22
CA LEU A 349 1.30 -12.55 -4.81
C LEU A 349 2.42 -11.54 -5.06
N LEU A 350 3.42 -11.47 -4.17
CA LEU A 350 4.63 -10.68 -4.40
C LEU A 350 5.44 -11.20 -5.59
N ALA A 351 5.63 -12.53 -5.68
CA ALA A 351 6.37 -13.16 -6.78
C ALA A 351 5.67 -13.03 -8.15
N LEU A 352 4.34 -12.94 -8.15
CA LEU A 352 3.51 -12.67 -9.35
C LEU A 352 3.31 -11.17 -9.62
N ASN A 353 3.93 -10.29 -8.82
CA ASN A 353 3.80 -8.83 -8.92
C ASN A 353 2.36 -8.28 -8.81
N LYS A 354 1.43 -9.04 -8.19
CA LYS A 354 -0.01 -8.73 -8.12
C LYS A 354 -0.37 -7.87 -6.89
N VAL A 355 0.33 -6.74 -6.75
CA VAL A 355 0.04 -5.71 -5.74
C VAL A 355 -0.67 -4.54 -6.43
N GLU A 356 -1.76 -4.05 -5.85
CA GLU A 356 -2.61 -3.02 -6.46
C GLU A 356 -2.99 -1.93 -5.44
N GLY A 357 -2.88 -0.66 -5.83
CA GLY A 357 -3.31 0.47 -5.01
C GLY A 357 -4.83 0.63 -4.91
N ASP A 358 -5.33 0.83 -3.70
CA ASP A 358 -6.73 1.14 -3.41
C ASP A 358 -6.90 2.65 -3.20
N ASN A 359 -7.26 3.37 -4.25
CA ASN A 359 -7.54 4.80 -4.22
C ASN A 359 -8.88 5.16 -3.53
N ILE A 360 -9.69 4.19 -3.12
CA ILE A 360 -10.87 4.40 -2.27
C ILE A 360 -10.48 4.42 -0.79
N SER A 361 -9.61 3.50 -0.33
CA SER A 361 -9.23 3.39 1.09
C SER A 361 -7.83 3.90 1.48
N GLY A 362 -6.98 4.24 0.50
CA GLY A 362 -5.62 4.76 0.73
C GLY A 362 -4.55 3.72 1.08
N VAL A 363 -4.89 2.42 0.96
CA VAL A 363 -3.98 1.29 1.20
C VAL A 363 -3.61 0.61 -0.12
N CYS A 364 -2.91 -0.53 -0.05
CA CYS A 364 -2.76 -1.43 -1.19
C CYS A 364 -3.27 -2.83 -0.85
N PHE A 365 -3.85 -3.50 -1.84
CA PHE A 365 -4.46 -4.82 -1.73
C PHE A 365 -4.27 -5.61 -3.05
N VAL A 366 -5.21 -6.49 -3.39
CA VAL A 366 -5.21 -7.33 -4.60
C VAL A 366 -6.65 -7.60 -5.04
N GLY A 367 -6.87 -7.86 -6.33
CA GLY A 367 -8.18 -8.16 -6.90
C GLY A 367 -9.09 -6.95 -7.11
N LEU A 368 -8.53 -5.74 -7.15
CA LEU A 368 -9.23 -4.53 -7.58
C LEU A 368 -9.41 -4.54 -9.11
N TYR A 369 -8.30 -4.71 -9.85
CA TYR A 369 -8.27 -4.63 -11.31
C TYR A 369 -8.07 -6.02 -11.95
N ASP A 370 -7.20 -6.87 -11.39
CA ASP A 370 -7.03 -8.25 -11.87
C ASP A 370 -8.12 -9.20 -11.34
N LEU A 371 -9.07 -9.55 -12.22
CA LEU A 371 -10.14 -10.52 -11.95
C LEU A 371 -9.66 -11.95 -11.65
N ASN A 372 -8.51 -12.38 -12.18
CA ASN A 372 -7.93 -13.67 -11.85
C ASN A 372 -7.32 -13.64 -10.45
N ALA A 373 -6.64 -12.54 -10.09
CA ALA A 373 -6.12 -12.35 -8.74
C ALA A 373 -7.25 -12.33 -7.70
N LEU A 374 -8.34 -11.60 -7.96
CA LEU A 374 -9.57 -11.63 -7.16
C LEU A 374 -10.13 -13.05 -6.98
N ARG A 375 -10.24 -13.80 -8.08
CA ARG A 375 -10.83 -15.15 -8.09
C ARG A 375 -10.00 -16.16 -7.30
N TYR A 376 -8.69 -16.23 -7.56
CA TYR A 376 -7.84 -17.28 -7.01
C TYR A 376 -7.25 -16.95 -5.63
N PHE A 377 -7.00 -15.68 -5.31
CA PHE A 377 -6.34 -15.30 -4.05
C PHE A 377 -7.27 -14.67 -3.01
N ILE A 378 -8.51 -14.32 -3.36
CA ILE A 378 -9.55 -13.86 -2.41
C ILE A 378 -10.75 -14.81 -2.42
N LEU A 379 -11.49 -14.89 -3.53
CA LEU A 379 -12.77 -15.62 -3.57
C LEU A 379 -12.60 -17.11 -3.25
N MET A 380 -11.64 -17.81 -3.87
CA MET A 380 -11.43 -19.23 -3.64
C MET A 380 -11.03 -19.57 -2.18
N PRO A 381 -10.03 -18.90 -1.56
CA PRO A 381 -9.72 -19.08 -0.13
C PRO A 381 -10.89 -18.73 0.81
N LEU A 382 -11.61 -17.63 0.57
CA LEU A 382 -12.75 -17.24 1.42
C LEU A 382 -13.92 -18.23 1.29
N CYS A 383 -14.30 -18.64 0.08
CA CYS A 383 -15.31 -19.68 -0.15
C CYS A 383 -14.96 -20.99 0.57
N LEU A 384 -13.71 -21.46 0.43
CA LEU A 384 -13.25 -22.69 1.09
C LEU A 384 -13.35 -22.57 2.63
N CYS A 385 -12.89 -21.46 3.20
CA CYS A 385 -13.01 -21.20 4.63
C CYS A 385 -14.48 -21.16 5.10
N VAL A 386 -15.36 -20.48 4.35
CA VAL A 386 -16.79 -20.38 4.68
C VAL A 386 -17.46 -21.76 4.65
N VAL A 387 -17.21 -22.58 3.62
CA VAL A 387 -17.81 -23.93 3.50
C VAL A 387 -17.33 -24.85 4.63
N VAL A 388 -16.03 -24.85 4.95
CA VAL A 388 -15.47 -25.64 6.06
C VAL A 388 -16.01 -25.16 7.41
N GLY A 389 -16.08 -23.84 7.64
CA GLY A 389 -16.63 -23.29 8.87
C GLY A 389 -18.13 -23.57 9.04
N LEU A 390 -18.92 -23.43 7.98
CA LEU A 390 -20.36 -23.74 7.97
C LEU A 390 -20.63 -25.21 8.28
N THR A 391 -19.94 -26.14 7.61
CA THR A 391 -20.14 -27.58 7.82
C THR A 391 -19.78 -28.00 9.25
N LEU A 392 -18.69 -27.48 9.81
CA LEU A 392 -18.30 -27.72 11.21
C LEU A 392 -19.28 -27.09 12.21
N LEU A 393 -19.79 -25.88 11.94
CA LEU A 393 -20.80 -25.22 12.77
C LEU A 393 -22.11 -26.02 12.80
N LEU A 394 -22.61 -26.45 11.64
CA LEU A 394 -23.81 -27.28 11.52
C LEU A 394 -23.63 -28.63 12.23
N ALA A 395 -22.51 -29.33 11.98
CA ALA A 395 -22.21 -30.61 12.63
C ALA A 395 -22.12 -30.49 14.16
N GLY A 396 -21.56 -29.40 14.69
CA GLY A 396 -21.50 -29.13 16.12
C GLY A 396 -22.85 -28.75 16.73
N ILE A 397 -23.71 -28.02 16.02
CA ILE A 397 -25.10 -27.73 16.45
C ILE A 397 -25.91 -29.03 16.53
N ILE A 398 -25.85 -29.87 15.49
CA ILE A 398 -26.53 -31.18 15.45
C ILE A 398 -26.06 -32.05 16.62
N SER A 399 -24.74 -32.12 16.85
CA SER A 399 -24.16 -32.89 17.95
C SER A 399 -24.58 -32.36 19.32
N LEU A 400 -24.58 -31.05 19.53
CA LEU A 400 -25.07 -30.41 20.76
C LEU A 400 -26.55 -30.73 21.04
N ASN A 401 -27.39 -30.77 20.00
CA ASN A 401 -28.81 -31.12 20.14
C ASN A 401 -29.01 -32.60 20.50
N HIS A 402 -28.30 -33.52 19.83
CA HIS A 402 -28.33 -34.95 20.17
C HIS A 402 -27.84 -35.20 21.60
N VAL A 403 -26.70 -34.61 21.98
CA VAL A 403 -26.14 -34.69 23.35
C VAL A 403 -27.07 -34.03 24.38
N ARG A 404 -27.83 -32.99 24.02
CA ARG A 404 -28.84 -32.35 24.88
C ARG A 404 -30.06 -33.24 25.11
N GLN A 405 -30.47 -34.06 24.14
CA GLN A 405 -31.56 -35.03 24.31
C GLN A 405 -31.15 -36.16 25.28
N VAL A 406 -29.96 -36.73 25.12
CA VAL A 406 -29.50 -37.87 25.93
C VAL A 406 -29.06 -37.44 27.36
N MET A 407 -28.36 -36.31 27.51
CA MET A 407 -27.80 -35.89 28.80
C MET A 407 -28.76 -35.00 29.64
N GLN A 408 -29.96 -35.49 29.93
CA GLN A 408 -30.87 -34.85 30.91
C GLN A 408 -30.63 -35.34 32.36
N HIS A 409 -30.02 -36.51 32.55
CA HIS A 409 -29.95 -37.19 33.86
C HIS A 409 -28.81 -36.76 34.81
N ASP A 410 -27.87 -35.89 34.40
CA ASP A 410 -26.72 -35.48 35.23
C ASP A 410 -26.61 -33.95 35.35
N GLY A 411 -26.87 -33.44 36.56
CA GLY A 411 -27.71 -32.25 36.69
C GLY A 411 -27.06 -30.90 36.98
N ARG A 412 -25.81 -30.82 37.48
CA ARG A 412 -25.29 -29.56 38.07
C ARG A 412 -24.03 -28.95 37.44
N ASN A 413 -23.00 -29.74 37.12
CA ASN A 413 -21.77 -29.21 36.50
C ASN A 413 -21.89 -29.06 34.98
N GLN A 414 -22.57 -29.99 34.31
CA GLN A 414 -22.79 -29.99 32.85
C GLN A 414 -23.44 -28.70 32.34
N GLY A 415 -24.33 -28.08 33.12
CA GLY A 415 -25.02 -26.84 32.75
C GLY A 415 -24.11 -25.63 32.56
N LYS A 416 -22.93 -25.58 33.21
CA LYS A 416 -21.94 -24.50 33.03
C LYS A 416 -21.20 -24.67 31.70
N LEU A 417 -20.74 -25.90 31.43
CA LEU A 417 -20.02 -26.26 30.21
C LEU A 417 -20.91 -26.09 28.96
N LYS A 418 -22.15 -26.58 29.00
CA LYS A 418 -23.16 -26.37 27.93
C LYS A 418 -23.37 -24.87 27.61
N LYS A 419 -23.53 -24.01 28.64
CA LYS A 419 -23.68 -22.55 28.44
C LYS A 419 -22.43 -21.90 27.84
N PHE A 420 -21.24 -22.34 28.24
CA PHE A 420 -19.97 -21.86 27.70
C PHE A 420 -19.80 -22.20 26.21
N MET A 421 -20.08 -23.46 25.83
CA MET A 421 -19.99 -23.92 24.44
C MET A 421 -21.01 -23.21 23.52
N ILE A 422 -22.23 -22.95 24.01
CA ILE A 422 -23.23 -22.15 23.30
C ILE A 422 -22.70 -20.73 23.04
N ARG A 423 -22.01 -20.10 24.02
CA ARG A 423 -21.42 -18.76 23.86
C ARG A 423 -20.38 -18.72 22.72
N ILE A 424 -19.52 -19.74 22.59
CA ILE A 424 -18.54 -19.84 21.49
C ILE A 424 -19.25 -20.02 20.15
N GLY A 425 -20.28 -20.88 20.08
CA GLY A 425 -21.06 -21.10 18.85
C GLY A 425 -21.75 -19.82 18.37
N VAL A 426 -22.37 -19.06 19.29
CA VAL A 426 -22.96 -17.75 18.98
C VAL A 426 -21.91 -16.74 18.54
N PHE A 427 -20.73 -16.69 19.18
CA PHE A 427 -19.63 -15.82 18.74
C PHE A 427 -19.17 -16.14 17.31
N SER A 428 -19.01 -17.43 16.99
CA SER A 428 -18.61 -17.87 15.66
C SER A 428 -19.69 -17.61 14.58
N GLY A 429 -20.97 -17.72 14.94
CA GLY A 429 -22.09 -17.31 14.09
C GLY A 429 -22.18 -15.80 13.86
N LEU A 430 -21.81 -14.98 14.86
CA LEU A 430 -21.72 -13.52 14.70
C LEU A 430 -20.56 -13.08 13.78
N TYR A 431 -19.50 -13.88 13.67
CA TYR A 431 -18.43 -13.67 12.67
C TYR A 431 -18.89 -14.07 11.25
N LEU A 432 -19.63 -15.17 11.13
CA LEU A 432 -20.09 -15.73 9.86
C LEU A 432 -20.95 -14.73 9.06
N VAL A 433 -21.80 -13.93 9.73
CA VAL A 433 -22.71 -12.99 9.05
C VAL A 433 -21.95 -11.90 8.26
N PRO A 434 -21.00 -11.13 8.84
CA PRO A 434 -20.13 -10.24 8.08
C PRO A 434 -19.33 -10.95 6.99
N LEU A 435 -18.79 -12.16 7.23
CA LEU A 435 -18.00 -12.85 6.21
C LEU A 435 -18.84 -13.28 4.99
N VAL A 436 -20.07 -13.74 5.19
CA VAL A 436 -20.99 -14.07 4.09
C VAL A 436 -21.44 -12.81 3.33
N ALA A 437 -21.67 -11.68 4.03
CA ALA A 437 -21.98 -10.41 3.39
C ALA A 437 -20.79 -9.88 2.55
N LEU A 438 -19.57 -9.96 3.09
CA LEU A 438 -18.33 -9.61 2.40
C LEU A 438 -18.10 -10.50 1.15
N LEU A 439 -18.34 -11.81 1.27
CA LEU A 439 -18.27 -12.74 0.15
C LEU A 439 -19.31 -12.38 -0.94
N GLY A 440 -20.53 -11.99 -0.55
CA GLY A 440 -21.55 -11.47 -1.45
C GLY A 440 -21.09 -10.22 -2.21
N CYS A 441 -20.43 -9.28 -1.55
CA CYS A 441 -19.85 -8.09 -2.19
C CYS A 441 -18.82 -8.48 -3.26
N TYR A 442 -17.87 -9.36 -2.93
CA TYR A 442 -16.85 -9.81 -3.90
C TYR A 442 -17.44 -10.58 -5.09
N ILE A 443 -18.47 -11.40 -4.89
CA ILE A 443 -19.17 -12.11 -5.97
C ILE A 443 -19.91 -11.11 -6.88
N TYR A 444 -20.59 -10.11 -6.30
CA TYR A 444 -21.28 -9.06 -7.06
C TYR A 444 -20.30 -8.19 -7.87
N GLU A 445 -19.18 -7.78 -7.27
CA GLU A 445 -18.09 -7.11 -8.01
C GLU A 445 -17.58 -7.98 -9.17
N GLN A 446 -17.25 -9.25 -8.92
CA GLN A 446 -16.75 -10.16 -9.96
C GLN A 446 -17.78 -10.48 -11.05
N ALA A 447 -19.08 -10.26 -10.81
CA ALA A 447 -20.13 -10.47 -11.80
C ALA A 447 -20.39 -9.24 -12.70
N LEU A 448 -20.08 -8.02 -12.22
CA LEU A 448 -20.38 -6.77 -12.92
C LEU A 448 -19.16 -5.95 -13.34
N ARG A 449 -17.95 -6.30 -12.86
CA ARG A 449 -16.69 -5.60 -13.16
C ARG A 449 -16.53 -5.26 -14.65
N THR A 450 -16.67 -6.24 -15.55
CA THR A 450 -16.54 -6.03 -17.01
C THR A 450 -17.57 -5.04 -17.57
N THR A 451 -18.80 -5.03 -17.04
CA THR A 451 -19.84 -4.07 -17.44
C THR A 451 -19.52 -2.66 -16.94
N TRP A 452 -18.97 -2.54 -15.72
CA TRP A 452 -18.51 -1.26 -15.16
C TRP A 452 -17.28 -0.72 -15.90
N GLU A 453 -16.33 -1.58 -16.24
CA GLU A 453 -15.15 -1.24 -17.06
C GLU A 453 -15.56 -0.76 -18.45
N THR A 454 -16.45 -1.49 -19.14
CA THR A 454 -17.01 -1.08 -20.44
C THR A 454 -17.78 0.25 -20.33
N THR A 455 -18.55 0.44 -19.26
CA THR A 455 -19.29 1.70 -19.01
C THR A 455 -18.31 2.86 -18.74
N TRP A 456 -17.20 2.63 -18.04
CA TRP A 456 -16.15 3.63 -17.82
C TRP A 456 -15.44 4.01 -19.13
N ILE A 457 -15.08 3.04 -19.97
CA ILE A 457 -14.51 3.32 -21.30
C ILE A 457 -15.50 4.17 -22.10
N TYR A 458 -16.78 3.83 -22.13
CA TYR A 458 -17.81 4.63 -22.82
C TYR A 458 -17.94 6.06 -22.26
N ASP A 459 -17.92 6.22 -20.93
CA ASP A 459 -18.00 7.53 -20.27
C ASP A 459 -16.74 8.41 -20.45
N LYS A 460 -15.60 7.82 -20.85
CA LYS A 460 -14.30 8.51 -20.90
C LYS A 460 -13.60 8.48 -22.25
N CYS A 461 -14.07 7.69 -23.23
CA CYS A 461 -13.41 7.52 -24.52
C CYS A 461 -13.20 8.87 -25.25
N GLN A 462 -14.21 9.75 -25.23
CA GLN A 462 -14.14 11.10 -25.80
C GLN A 462 -13.16 12.02 -25.06
N GLY A 463 -12.93 11.83 -23.75
CA GLY A 463 -12.02 12.66 -22.95
C GLY A 463 -10.56 12.21 -22.99
N TYR A 464 -10.34 10.91 -23.25
CA TYR A 464 -9.01 10.33 -23.46
C TYR A 464 -8.64 10.15 -24.94
N TYR A 465 -9.54 10.53 -25.87
CA TYR A 465 -9.38 10.44 -27.33
C TYR A 465 -9.07 9.02 -27.84
N ILE A 466 -9.72 8.02 -27.24
CA ILE A 466 -9.61 6.59 -27.61
C ILE A 466 -10.91 6.10 -28.27
N PRO A 467 -10.87 5.01 -29.05
CA PRO A 467 -12.07 4.48 -29.72
C PRO A 467 -13.22 4.18 -28.73
N CYS A 468 -14.40 4.75 -28.98
CA CYS A 468 -15.59 4.47 -28.18
C CYS A 468 -16.23 3.13 -28.58
N PRO A 469 -16.64 2.28 -27.62
CA PRO A 469 -17.32 1.01 -27.92
C PRO A 469 -18.73 1.25 -28.46
N ASN A 470 -19.03 0.72 -29.64
CA ASN A 470 -20.23 1.10 -30.39
C ASN A 470 -21.50 0.27 -30.07
N GLN A 471 -21.39 -0.77 -29.23
CA GLN A 471 -22.50 -1.69 -28.91
C GLN A 471 -22.76 -1.86 -27.39
N VAL A 472 -22.68 -0.80 -26.59
CA VAL A 472 -22.91 -0.88 -25.13
C VAL A 472 -24.41 -1.04 -24.81
N LYS A 473 -24.88 -2.29 -24.81
CA LYS A 473 -26.30 -2.67 -24.60
C LYS A 473 -26.84 -2.33 -23.21
N THR A 474 -25.98 -2.20 -22.20
CA THR A 474 -26.34 -1.89 -20.81
C THR A 474 -25.27 -1.03 -20.15
N LEU A 475 -25.57 0.25 -19.92
CA LEU A 475 -24.73 1.16 -19.15
C LEU A 475 -25.08 1.03 -17.66
N THR A 476 -24.16 0.52 -16.85
CA THR A 476 -24.36 0.35 -15.40
C THR A 476 -23.12 0.78 -14.64
N ARG A 477 -23.30 1.47 -13.51
CA ARG A 477 -22.21 1.94 -12.64
C ARG A 477 -22.38 1.32 -11.24
N PRO A 478 -21.30 1.09 -10.47
CA PRO A 478 -21.41 0.53 -9.13
C PRO A 478 -22.00 1.54 -8.13
N ASP A 479 -22.81 1.05 -7.19
CA ASP A 479 -23.24 1.85 -6.05
C ASP A 479 -22.11 1.96 -5.00
N LEU A 480 -21.81 3.19 -4.56
CA LEU A 480 -20.86 3.46 -3.48
C LEU A 480 -21.19 2.68 -2.19
N SER A 481 -22.49 2.48 -1.93
CA SER A 481 -23.00 1.75 -0.77
C SER A 481 -22.47 0.31 -0.65
N LEU A 482 -22.17 -0.35 -1.78
CA LEU A 482 -21.60 -1.71 -1.78
C LEU A 482 -20.13 -1.72 -1.38
N PHE A 483 -19.36 -0.73 -1.83
CA PHE A 483 -17.96 -0.57 -1.43
C PHE A 483 -17.88 -0.22 0.06
N MET A 484 -18.75 0.67 0.53
CA MET A 484 -18.90 0.98 1.95
C MET A 484 -19.29 -0.25 2.77
N MET A 485 -20.19 -1.10 2.26
CA MET A 485 -20.54 -2.39 2.88
C MET A 485 -19.34 -3.35 2.94
N LYS A 486 -18.53 -3.45 1.88
CA LYS A 486 -17.29 -4.25 1.84
C LYS A 486 -16.33 -3.84 2.96
N TYR A 487 -15.94 -2.57 3.06
CA TYR A 487 -15.01 -2.13 4.11
C TYR A 487 -15.63 -2.21 5.52
N LEU A 488 -16.93 -1.91 5.67
CA LEU A 488 -17.66 -2.10 6.92
C LEU A 488 -17.60 -3.56 7.38
N MET A 489 -17.89 -4.53 6.51
CA MET A 489 -17.90 -5.95 6.87
C MET A 489 -16.49 -6.49 7.14
N THR A 490 -15.46 -5.98 6.45
CA THR A 490 -14.05 -6.27 6.74
C THR A 490 -13.61 -5.77 8.12
N LEU A 491 -14.18 -4.66 8.64
CA LEU A 491 -13.74 -4.07 9.92
C LEU A 491 -14.65 -4.38 11.11
N ILE A 492 -15.98 -4.38 10.95
CA ILE A 492 -16.96 -4.63 12.02
C ILE A 492 -16.73 -5.98 12.70
N VAL A 493 -16.21 -6.93 11.94
CA VAL A 493 -15.99 -8.32 12.35
C VAL A 493 -14.90 -8.45 13.44
N GLY A 494 -14.04 -7.45 13.64
CA GLY A 494 -13.10 -7.39 14.78
C GLY A 494 -13.76 -7.05 16.12
N ILE A 495 -14.89 -6.34 16.12
CA ILE A 495 -15.54 -5.77 17.32
C ILE A 495 -16.08 -6.85 18.30
N PRO A 496 -16.67 -8.00 17.86
CA PRO A 496 -17.11 -9.09 18.74
C PRO A 496 -16.11 -9.53 19.82
N ALA A 497 -14.80 -9.45 19.55
CA ALA A 497 -13.75 -9.82 20.51
C ALA A 497 -13.84 -9.06 21.85
N VAL A 498 -14.29 -7.79 21.83
CA VAL A 498 -14.53 -7.00 23.06
C VAL A 498 -15.62 -7.63 23.91
N PHE A 499 -16.74 -8.05 23.30
CA PHE A 499 -17.85 -8.68 24.02
C PHE A 499 -17.51 -10.10 24.50
N TRP A 500 -16.50 -10.76 23.91
CA TRP A 500 -15.94 -11.99 24.47
C TRP A 500 -15.17 -11.73 25.77
N VAL A 501 -14.23 -10.79 25.70
CA VAL A 501 -13.25 -10.48 26.75
C VAL A 501 -13.87 -9.66 27.90
N GLY A 502 -14.85 -8.81 27.61
CA GLY A 502 -15.58 -7.97 28.57
C GLY A 502 -16.29 -8.78 29.65
N SER A 503 -15.96 -8.51 30.92
CA SER A 503 -16.56 -9.19 32.08
C SER A 503 -16.28 -8.41 33.37
N ARG A 504 -17.00 -8.71 34.46
CA ARG A 504 -16.70 -8.15 35.79
C ARG A 504 -15.27 -8.46 36.25
N LYS A 505 -14.72 -9.63 35.90
CA LYS A 505 -13.30 -9.97 36.16
C LYS A 505 -12.35 -9.03 35.41
N THR A 506 -12.65 -8.75 34.14
CA THR A 506 -11.86 -7.82 33.31
C THR A 506 -11.82 -6.43 33.94
N CYS A 507 -12.96 -5.90 34.40
CA CYS A 507 -13.00 -4.63 35.13
C CYS A 507 -12.14 -4.66 36.40
N SER A 508 -12.17 -5.77 37.15
CA SER A 508 -11.34 -5.96 38.34
C SER A 508 -9.85 -6.02 38.03
N GLU A 509 -9.42 -6.75 36.99
CA GLU A 509 -7.99 -6.83 36.63
C GLU A 509 -7.45 -5.53 36.05
N TRP A 510 -8.22 -4.80 35.25
CA TRP A 510 -7.83 -3.45 34.81
C TRP A 510 -7.76 -2.47 35.99
N ALA A 511 -8.71 -2.53 36.94
CA ALA A 511 -8.64 -1.71 38.16
C ALA A 511 -7.40 -2.08 39.01
N ASN A 512 -7.13 -3.37 39.22
CA ASN A 512 -5.93 -3.86 39.90
C ASN A 512 -4.65 -3.40 39.19
N PHE A 513 -4.61 -3.45 37.85
CA PHE A 513 -3.49 -3.00 37.04
C PHE A 513 -3.25 -1.50 37.21
N PHE A 514 -4.28 -0.65 37.06
CA PHE A 514 -4.14 0.80 37.25
C PHE A 514 -3.81 1.17 38.71
N HIS A 515 -4.36 0.49 39.71
CA HIS A 515 -3.98 0.69 41.11
C HIS A 515 -2.53 0.26 41.38
N LYS A 516 -2.05 -0.82 40.75
CA LYS A 516 -0.66 -1.28 40.87
C LYS A 516 0.33 -0.37 40.13
N ALA A 517 -0.07 0.19 38.98
CA ALA A 517 0.68 1.19 38.24
C ALA A 517 0.80 2.51 39.04
N ARG A 518 -0.31 3.03 39.58
CA ARG A 518 -0.32 4.22 40.45
C ARG A 518 0.42 4.01 41.79
N LYS A 519 0.51 2.77 42.28
CA LYS A 519 1.40 2.41 43.40
C LYS A 519 2.88 2.24 43.00
N ARG A 520 3.20 2.33 41.71
CA ARG A 520 4.56 2.27 41.14
C ARG A 520 5.04 3.62 40.60
N ASP A 521 4.33 4.71 40.89
CA ASP A 521 4.81 6.06 40.58
C ASP A 521 6.19 6.25 41.22
N PRO A 522 7.25 6.60 40.45
CA PRO A 522 8.62 6.64 40.95
C PRO A 522 8.80 7.65 42.09
N ILE A 523 7.94 8.67 42.17
CA ILE A 523 7.88 9.64 43.28
C ILE A 523 7.44 8.95 44.58
N SER A 524 6.51 7.99 44.53
CA SER A 524 6.03 7.26 45.71
C SER A 524 7.05 6.23 46.20
N GLU A 525 7.71 5.51 45.28
CA GLU A 525 8.77 4.56 45.61
C GLU A 525 10.01 5.31 46.16
N SER A 526 10.39 6.43 45.54
CA SER A 526 11.50 7.28 46.03
C SER A 526 11.21 7.88 47.39
N ARG A 527 9.97 8.31 47.67
CA ARG A 527 9.56 8.75 49.02
C ARG A 527 9.65 7.60 50.02
N ARG A 528 9.25 6.37 49.66
CA ARG A 528 9.33 5.22 50.58
C ARG A 528 10.79 4.87 50.88
N VAL A 529 11.67 4.86 49.88
CA VAL A 529 13.11 4.63 50.05
C VAL A 529 13.76 5.74 50.90
N LEU A 530 13.42 7.02 50.68
CA LEU A 530 13.89 8.10 51.57
C LEU A 530 13.40 7.89 53.01
N GLN A 531 12.11 7.59 53.21
CA GLN A 531 11.51 7.36 54.53
C GLN A 531 12.21 6.20 55.27
N GLU A 532 12.38 5.07 54.60
CA GLU A 532 13.09 3.88 55.10
C GLU A 532 14.55 4.21 55.45
N SER A 533 15.24 5.01 54.63
CA SER A 533 16.63 5.44 54.90
C SER A 533 16.74 6.38 56.12
N CYS A 534 15.84 7.35 56.24
CA CYS A 534 15.79 8.27 57.39
C CYS A 534 15.49 7.50 58.69
N GLU A 535 14.54 6.56 58.66
CA GLU A 535 14.22 5.72 59.82
C GLU A 535 15.42 4.84 60.22
N PHE A 536 16.15 4.27 59.24
CA PHE A 536 17.38 3.53 59.49
C PHE A 536 18.44 4.40 60.19
N PHE A 537 18.72 5.61 59.70
CA PHE A 537 19.72 6.51 60.31
C PHE A 537 19.33 6.97 61.71
N LEU A 538 18.05 7.26 61.97
CA LEU A 538 17.55 7.61 63.31
C LEU A 538 17.70 6.42 64.29
N LYS A 539 17.33 5.21 63.84
CA LYS A 539 17.42 3.96 64.60
C LYS A 539 18.85 3.48 64.84
N HIS A 540 19.79 3.91 64.01
CA HIS A 540 21.23 3.69 64.23
C HIS A 540 21.82 4.68 65.23
N ASN A 541 21.46 5.98 65.14
CA ASN A 541 21.98 7.01 66.05
C ASN A 541 21.52 6.82 67.51
N SER A 542 20.25 6.45 67.74
CA SER A 542 19.75 6.15 69.09
C SER A 542 20.51 4.98 69.75
N LYS A 543 20.81 3.93 68.99
CA LYS A 543 21.63 2.79 69.44
C LYS A 543 23.09 3.17 69.77
N VAL A 544 23.65 4.19 69.11
CA VAL A 544 25.01 4.68 69.40
C VAL A 544 25.07 5.46 70.72
N GLN A 545 24.05 6.27 71.03
CA GLN A 545 24.03 7.02 72.31
C GLN A 545 23.94 6.10 73.53
N HIS A 546 23.12 5.03 73.48
CA HIS A 546 22.99 4.08 74.59
C HIS A 546 24.24 3.24 74.89
N LYS A 547 25.24 3.19 74.00
CA LYS A 547 26.47 2.38 74.19
C LYS A 547 27.67 3.12 74.80
N LYS A 548 27.53 4.38 75.24
CA LYS A 548 28.64 5.18 75.82
C LYS A 548 28.81 5.09 77.35
N LYS A 549 28.32 4.04 78.01
CA LYS A 549 28.63 3.73 79.43
C LYS A 549 29.08 2.27 79.59
N HIS A 550 30.13 2.06 80.40
CA HIS A 550 30.83 0.78 80.67
C HIS A 550 31.59 0.23 79.43
N TYR A 551 32.82 -0.30 79.49
CA TYR A 551 33.66 -0.81 80.59
C TYR A 551 35.18 -0.54 80.33
N LYS A 552 36.11 -1.09 81.12
CA LYS A 552 37.53 -0.65 81.24
C LYS A 552 38.57 -1.79 81.04
N SER A 553 39.62 -1.50 80.24
CA SER A 553 41.01 -2.05 80.17
C SER A 553 41.35 -3.48 80.63
N SER A 554 41.90 -4.29 79.71
CA SER A 554 43.12 -5.12 79.91
C SER A 554 43.77 -5.47 78.55
N SER A 555 44.98 -6.05 78.51
CA SER A 555 45.86 -6.09 77.33
C SER A 555 46.60 -7.42 77.11
N HIS A 556 46.63 -7.97 75.88
CA HIS A 556 47.86 -8.06 75.04
C HIS A 556 47.73 -8.91 73.73
N LYS A 557 48.49 -8.48 72.71
CA LYS A 557 49.10 -9.23 71.57
C LYS A 557 48.21 -10.03 70.57
N LEU A 558 47.72 -9.30 69.56
CA LEU A 558 48.07 -9.44 68.13
C LEU A 558 48.28 -10.84 67.49
N LYS A 559 47.56 -11.08 66.38
CA LYS A 559 48.17 -11.15 65.05
C LYS A 559 47.22 -10.60 63.98
N VAL A 560 47.73 -9.78 63.05
CA VAL A 560 46.98 -9.21 61.92
C VAL A 560 47.68 -9.60 60.63
N ILE A 561 46.91 -9.99 59.61
CA ILE A 561 47.39 -10.06 58.23
C ILE A 561 46.32 -9.43 57.33
N SER A 562 46.64 -8.25 56.82
CA SER A 562 46.07 -7.70 55.59
C SER A 562 47.23 -7.37 54.66
N LYS A 563 47.09 -7.69 53.36
CA LYS A 563 47.97 -7.15 52.31
C LYS A 563 47.16 -6.92 51.03
N SER A 564 47.34 -5.73 50.48
CA SER A 564 47.04 -5.35 49.11
C SER A 564 48.36 -5.28 48.32
N MET A 565 48.33 -4.71 47.10
CA MET A 565 49.45 -4.56 46.16
C MET A 565 49.92 -5.90 45.57
N GLY A 566 50.38 -5.98 44.32
CA GLY A 566 50.68 -4.93 43.34
C GLY A 566 51.90 -5.38 42.52
N THR A 567 51.92 -5.12 41.21
CA THR A 567 53.09 -5.37 40.34
C THR A 567 54.26 -4.44 40.74
N SER A 568 55.54 -4.70 40.46
CA SER A 568 56.15 -5.31 39.26
C SER A 568 57.65 -5.70 39.44
N THR A 569 58.25 -6.28 38.38
CA THR A 569 59.67 -6.14 37.93
C THR A 569 60.88 -6.63 38.76
N THR A 570 61.67 -7.54 38.14
CA THR A 570 63.16 -7.66 38.10
C THR A 570 63.98 -7.60 39.42
N GLY A 571 64.92 -8.48 39.77
CA GLY A 571 65.78 -9.40 39.02
C GLY A 571 67.18 -9.47 39.69
N MET A 572 67.81 -10.66 39.69
CA MET A 572 69.24 -10.93 40.05
C MET A 572 69.69 -10.73 41.52
N ALA A 573 70.65 -11.48 42.09
CA ALA A 573 71.30 -12.74 41.65
C ALA A 573 72.05 -13.47 42.80
N ASN A 574 72.11 -14.82 42.72
CA ASN A 574 73.13 -15.77 43.19
C ASN A 574 73.57 -15.75 44.69
N HIS A 575 74.43 -16.62 45.27
CA HIS A 575 75.35 -17.71 44.84
C HIS A 575 75.38 -18.83 45.93
N ASP A 576 75.82 -20.08 45.74
CA ASP A 576 76.24 -20.83 44.53
C ASP A 576 75.53 -22.24 44.51
N THR A 577 76.09 -23.48 44.47
CA THR A 577 77.48 -24.01 44.46
C THR A 577 77.55 -25.41 43.83
N SER A 578 78.60 -25.70 43.03
CA SER A 578 79.11 -27.04 42.59
C SER A 578 78.20 -27.95 41.74
N THR A 579 78.63 -28.65 40.68
CA THR A 579 79.89 -28.74 39.87
C THR A 579 79.45 -29.02 38.41
N LEU A 580 79.97 -28.48 37.29
CA LEU A 580 81.29 -27.95 36.87
C LEU A 580 82.32 -29.06 36.49
N PRO A 581 83.14 -28.93 35.42
CA PRO A 581 82.94 -28.35 34.07
C PRO A 581 82.92 -29.51 33.00
N THR A 582 83.43 -29.55 31.74
CA THR A 582 84.22 -28.65 30.85
C THR A 582 84.09 -29.08 29.36
N SER A 583 84.18 -28.13 28.41
CA SER A 583 84.81 -28.14 27.04
C SER A 583 84.82 -29.37 26.10
N ASN A 584 84.77 -29.25 24.76
CA ASN A 584 84.50 -28.12 23.82
C ASN A 584 84.39 -28.66 22.36
N HIS A 585 83.92 -27.80 21.44
CA HIS A 585 84.08 -27.83 19.97
C HIS A 585 83.23 -28.79 19.09
N GLU A 586 82.72 -28.15 18.02
CA GLU A 586 82.30 -28.64 16.69
C GLU A 586 81.00 -29.46 16.47
N SER A 587 80.31 -29.06 15.39
CA SER A 587 79.30 -29.77 14.58
C SER A 587 77.83 -29.85 15.06
N PHE A 588 76.91 -29.56 14.11
CA PHE A 588 75.46 -29.85 14.03
C PHE A 588 74.53 -29.39 15.20
N SER A 589 73.32 -28.88 14.96
CA SER A 589 72.62 -28.56 13.71
C SER A 589 71.46 -27.59 13.92
N GLN A 590 71.34 -26.54 13.11
CA GLN A 590 70.05 -25.85 12.90
C GLN A 590 69.96 -25.18 11.51
N GLU A 591 69.88 -26.00 10.47
CA GLU A 591 69.14 -25.61 9.26
C GLU A 591 67.68 -25.33 9.67
N THR A 592 67.01 -24.25 9.31
CA THR A 592 67.33 -23.15 8.38
C THR A 592 67.50 -23.59 6.93
N PHE A 593 66.40 -23.58 6.17
CA PHE A 593 66.44 -23.10 4.79
C PHE A 593 65.28 -22.16 4.53
N SER A 594 65.61 -20.95 4.08
CA SER A 594 64.66 -19.88 3.79
C SER A 594 64.66 -19.56 2.29
N GLU A 595 63.46 -19.23 1.79
CA GLU A 595 63.17 -18.09 0.92
C GLU A 595 64.13 -17.76 -0.25
N ALA A 596 63.59 -17.83 -1.48
CA ALA A 596 64.02 -16.95 -2.57
C ALA A 596 62.84 -16.52 -3.45
N LYS A 597 62.76 -15.20 -3.61
CA LYS A 597 61.66 -14.34 -4.04
C LYS A 597 61.61 -14.18 -5.60
N PRO A 598 60.94 -13.17 -6.21
CA PRO A 598 60.24 -13.32 -7.49
C PRO A 598 61.08 -12.90 -8.71
N PHE A 599 60.54 -13.08 -9.93
CA PHE A 599 60.68 -12.08 -10.99
C PHE A 599 59.54 -12.07 -12.04
N LEU A 600 59.68 -11.13 -12.98
CA LEU A 600 58.77 -10.70 -14.05
C LEU A 600 58.95 -11.54 -15.34
N GLU A 601 57.89 -11.71 -16.16
CA GLU A 601 57.81 -11.26 -17.58
C GLU A 601 56.56 -11.79 -18.34
N ALA A 602 56.29 -11.23 -19.52
CA ALA A 602 55.21 -11.58 -20.46
C ALA A 602 55.78 -12.01 -21.82
N PRO A 603 54.96 -12.35 -22.85
CA PRO A 603 54.76 -11.34 -23.89
C PRO A 603 53.43 -11.34 -24.69
N THR A 604 52.96 -10.12 -24.98
CA THR A 604 52.31 -9.60 -26.22
C THR A 604 51.29 -10.41 -27.06
N HIS A 605 50.09 -9.81 -27.22
CA HIS A 605 49.47 -9.42 -28.51
C HIS A 605 48.30 -8.45 -28.19
N LYS A 606 48.42 -7.11 -28.31
CA LYS A 606 48.14 -6.25 -29.49
C LYS A 606 46.94 -6.73 -30.33
N ILE A 607 45.90 -5.90 -30.55
CA ILE A 607 45.92 -4.66 -31.40
C ILE A 607 45.00 -3.52 -30.88
N SER A 608 45.45 -2.26 -31.09
CA SER A 608 44.75 -0.93 -31.26
C SER A 608 43.37 -0.70 -30.61
N GLU A 609 43.15 0.28 -29.71
CA GLU A 609 43.34 1.77 -29.76
C GLU A 609 42.42 2.56 -30.71
N HIS A 610 41.61 3.47 -30.13
CA HIS A 610 41.75 4.91 -30.39
C HIS A 610 41.26 5.81 -29.24
N ARG A 611 41.80 7.03 -29.13
CA ARG A 611 41.56 7.98 -28.02
C ARG A 611 41.82 9.43 -28.42
N THR A 612 40.80 10.29 -28.32
CA THR A 612 40.90 11.76 -28.43
C THR A 612 39.74 12.43 -27.68
N LEU A 613 39.86 13.61 -27.05
CA LEU A 613 40.97 14.27 -26.31
C LEU A 613 40.35 15.48 -25.57
N LEU A 614 40.87 15.86 -24.40
CA LEU A 614 40.44 17.05 -23.63
C LEU A 614 41.09 18.34 -24.19
N PRO A 615 40.49 19.54 -23.97
CA PRO A 615 40.84 20.39 -22.80
C PRO A 615 39.59 21.04 -22.14
N ASN A 616 39.43 21.24 -20.82
CA ASN A 616 40.29 21.76 -19.73
C ASN A 616 40.79 23.20 -19.89
N ASN A 617 40.28 24.16 -19.08
CA ASN A 617 41.08 24.88 -18.04
C ASN A 617 40.22 25.78 -17.11
N PRO A 618 40.74 26.35 -15.98
CA PRO A 618 40.06 26.16 -14.68
C PRO A 618 40.00 27.37 -13.71
N SER A 619 39.64 27.10 -12.44
CA SER A 619 39.90 27.89 -11.20
C SER A 619 39.08 29.21 -11.03
N VAL A 620 38.83 29.75 -9.83
CA VAL A 620 39.75 30.04 -8.68
C VAL A 620 39.06 30.03 -7.29
N LEU A 621 39.75 29.41 -6.32
CA LEU A 621 39.80 29.51 -4.83
C LEU A 621 38.57 29.56 -3.89
N ASP A 622 38.76 28.88 -2.76
CA ASP A 622 38.07 28.99 -1.47
C ASP A 622 38.46 30.24 -0.64
N ILE A 623 37.74 30.48 0.47
CA ILE A 623 38.35 30.62 1.81
C ILE A 623 37.29 30.30 2.89
N SER A 624 37.73 29.65 3.99
CA SER A 624 36.90 29.24 5.12
C SER A 624 37.28 29.97 6.41
N THR A 625 36.30 30.28 7.27
CA THR A 625 36.52 30.54 8.70
C THR A 625 35.40 29.95 9.55
N GLN A 626 35.75 29.61 10.79
CA GLN A 626 34.95 28.80 11.72
C GLN A 626 35.19 29.33 13.13
N GLU A 627 34.13 29.60 13.90
CA GLU A 627 34.26 29.78 15.35
C GLU A 627 32.97 29.39 16.11
N GLN A 628 33.10 29.16 17.41
CA GLN A 628 32.08 28.59 18.29
C GLN A 628 31.84 29.51 19.50
N ALA A 629 30.61 29.58 20.01
CA ALA A 629 30.36 29.73 21.45
C ALA A 629 28.91 29.42 21.84
N THR A 630 28.74 28.69 22.94
CA THR A 630 27.49 28.54 23.70
C THR A 630 27.47 29.51 24.88
N LEU A 631 26.31 30.01 25.31
CA LEU A 631 25.85 29.95 26.73
C LEU A 631 24.42 30.48 26.93
N SER A 632 23.94 30.44 28.17
CA SER A 632 22.51 30.47 28.55
C SER A 632 22.20 31.27 29.83
N LEU A 633 20.89 31.45 30.08
CA LEU A 633 20.19 31.66 31.37
C LEU A 633 19.91 33.09 31.89
N GLN A 634 18.62 33.31 32.27
CA GLN A 634 18.04 34.12 33.38
C GLN A 634 18.63 35.50 33.75
N GLY A 635 17.86 36.55 34.10
CA GLY A 635 16.42 36.72 34.35
C GLY A 635 16.15 37.85 35.39
N ARG A 636 14.86 38.25 35.58
CA ARG A 636 14.37 39.43 36.38
C ARG A 636 14.59 40.80 35.70
N GLY A 637 13.76 41.84 35.92
CA GLY A 637 12.54 41.94 36.76
C GLY A 637 11.70 43.21 36.51
N LEU A 638 10.56 43.32 37.22
CA LEU A 638 9.56 44.43 37.21
C LEU A 638 10.09 45.74 37.89
N PRO A 639 9.42 46.93 37.84
CA PRO A 639 7.96 47.15 38.00
C PRO A 639 7.24 48.29 37.20
N ALA A 640 5.90 48.28 37.30
CA ALA A 640 4.87 49.35 37.54
C ALA A 640 5.11 50.86 37.17
N ASP A 641 4.11 51.77 37.10
CA ASP A 641 2.74 51.79 37.67
C ASP A 641 1.81 52.90 37.06
N LEU A 642 0.51 52.93 37.42
CA LEU A 642 -0.51 54.03 37.31
C LEU A 642 -0.87 54.63 35.90
N GLU A 643 -1.99 55.35 35.62
CA GLU A 643 -3.41 55.32 36.10
C GLU A 643 -4.35 56.25 35.23
N LYS A 644 -5.69 56.10 35.34
CA LYS A 644 -6.76 57.14 35.15
C LYS A 644 -7.04 57.73 33.72
N ARG A 645 -8.25 58.25 33.32
CA ARG A 645 -9.64 58.24 33.88
C ARG A 645 -10.75 58.89 32.98
N SER A 646 -11.88 58.17 32.78
CA SER A 646 -13.28 58.68 32.49
C SER A 646 -13.61 59.29 31.10
N LYS A 647 -14.88 59.56 30.68
CA LYS A 647 -16.19 59.66 31.39
C LYS A 647 -17.46 59.55 30.49
N GLY A 648 -18.51 58.85 30.96
CA GLY A 648 -19.96 59.04 30.62
C GLY A 648 -20.51 58.38 29.32
N GLY A 649 -21.79 57.93 29.24
CA GLY A 649 -22.80 57.69 30.31
C GLY A 649 -24.24 57.40 29.83
N SER A 650 -25.00 56.56 30.57
CA SER A 650 -26.47 56.30 30.51
C SER A 650 -27.02 55.62 29.22
N THR A 651 -28.08 54.76 29.20
CA THR A 651 -29.05 54.17 30.17
C THR A 651 -29.79 52.99 29.47
N SER A 652 -30.58 52.04 30.03
CA SER A 652 -31.02 51.60 31.38
C SER A 652 -31.61 50.16 31.29
N GLY A 653 -32.21 49.61 32.36
CA GLY A 653 -33.04 48.36 32.33
C GLY A 653 -32.30 47.06 32.75
N ARG A 654 -32.14 46.68 34.04
CA ARG A 654 -33.12 46.13 35.03
C ARG A 654 -33.85 44.85 34.53
N ILE A 655 -33.93 43.71 35.25
CA ILE A 655 -33.66 43.34 36.66
C ILE A 655 -33.01 41.94 36.76
N SER A 656 -32.20 41.67 37.79
CA SER A 656 -31.88 40.32 38.29
C SER A 656 -31.60 40.33 39.81
N ASN A 657 -31.93 39.25 40.54
CA ASN A 657 -31.24 38.78 41.77
C ASN A 657 -32.01 37.66 42.52
N GLN A 658 -31.35 36.54 42.83
CA GLN A 658 -30.97 36.16 44.22
C GLN A 658 -30.29 34.77 44.26
N SER A 659 -29.47 34.51 45.29
CA SER A 659 -28.76 33.23 45.49
C SER A 659 -28.30 32.99 46.94
N ASN A 660 -28.52 31.76 47.41
CA ASN A 660 -27.73 30.98 48.39
C ASN A 660 -27.66 31.34 49.90
N SER A 661 -28.03 30.35 50.71
CA SER A 661 -27.44 29.92 52.01
C SER A 661 -27.48 28.36 52.03
N ILE A 662 -26.58 27.53 52.62
CA ILE A 662 -25.73 27.57 53.84
C ILE A 662 -26.59 27.28 55.10
N GLN A 663 -26.34 26.27 55.98
CA GLN A 663 -25.09 25.61 56.41
C GLN A 663 -25.20 24.08 56.73
N ARG A 664 -24.28 23.54 57.57
CA ARG A 664 -24.02 22.11 57.93
C ARG A 664 -24.84 21.65 59.18
N VAL A 665 -24.79 20.44 59.77
CA VAL A 665 -23.70 19.54 60.26
C VAL A 665 -24.20 18.07 60.34
N ALA A 666 -23.33 17.08 60.59
CA ALA A 666 -23.64 15.65 60.73
C ALA A 666 -23.37 15.11 62.15
N ASP A 667 -23.93 13.94 62.49
CA ASP A 667 -23.50 13.09 63.62
C ASP A 667 -23.80 11.59 63.30
N GLY A 668 -23.34 10.65 64.11
CA GLY A 668 -23.38 9.21 63.79
C GLY A 668 -23.75 8.25 64.92
N ARG A 669 -24.09 7.01 64.55
CA ARG A 669 -24.16 5.81 65.41
C ARG A 669 -24.11 4.53 64.57
#